data_AF-A0A139NU03-F1
#
_entry.id   AF-A0A139NU03-F1
#
_cell.length_a   1.000
_cell.length_b   1.000
_cell.length_c   1.000
_cell.angle_alpha   90.00
_cell.angle_beta   90.00
_cell.angle_gamma   90.00
#
_symmetry.space_group_name_H-M   'P 1'
#
loop_
_entity.id
_entity.type
_entity.pdbx_description
1 polymer ?
#
loop_
_entity_poly.entity_id
_entity_poly.type
_entity_poly.pdbx_seq_one_letter_code
_entity_poly.pdbx_strand_id
1 'polypeptide(L)'
;MKLEKKQRFSIRKYAIGAASVLIGFAFSAQTVSADGIAPAPIAEETVQTIQESPQAVKEAVDSKIPEKLEEKTDNPVKEEVKEDKEVPRTVAPTTEESNAPVVTENAAPTPTTEKESPAPAETPAESTPSEKKNEAVTPAATAPSTEQVAEVNEKLAKKKIVSIDAGRKYFSPEQLKEIIDKAKHYGYTDLHLLVGNDGLRFMLDDMTITANGKTYASDDVKRAIEKGNNAYYNDPNGNHLTESQMTDLINYAKEKGIGFIPTVNSPGHMDAILNAMKELGIEKPNFDYFGTESARTVDLDNEQAVAFTKALIDKYAAYFAEKSEIFNIGLDEYANDATNAKGWQVLQADKYYPGEGFPENGYGKFINYANDLARIVKSHGLKPMAFNDGIYYNNDTSFGTFDKDIIVSMWTGGWGGYDVASSKSLVEKGHQIINTNDAWYYVLGRNAEGQGWYNLDQGLNGIKNTPITSVPKADGAEIPILGGMVAAWADTPSARYSPSRLFKLMRHFANANADYFAADYEPAEQALKDVPTDLKRYTAESIAAVKEAEKAVRSLDSNLSRAQQDTIDKAVSNLTTAVEKLTLTPEAQKEEDAKREVEKLAKNKVISIDAGRKYFSLDQLKRIVDKASELGYSDIHVLLGNDGLRFLLDDMTITANGKTYASDDVKNAIIAGNKAYYDDPNGTTLSQAEITELINYAKSKGLGLIPAINSPGHMDAMLVAMEKLGIQNPQANFNNVSKTTMDLENEEALNFTKALIGKYMDFFAGKTKIFNYGTDEYANDATDAQGWYYLKYYGLYGKFAEYANTLAAMAKERGLQPMAFNDGFYYNDEDEVEFDKDVLISYWSKGWRGYYLASPEYLASKGYKFLNTNGDWYYVLGNHQKDQAYPLPKALENSGKVPFNQLASTKYPEVDLPTVGSMLAIWADKPSAEYKEEEIFELMTAFADHNKDYFRANYNALRDELAQIPENLEGYSQESLVALQTAKDALNYNLNRNKQAELDALVANLKAARLGLKPAATHSGSLDEHELAPAIENKPELIIRTEEIPFEIVKKENPNLPAGQEKIITAGVKGERILYVSVLTENGQKTETIVDSQVTKEAVKQIVEVGTAVVNQADIEHTNNSKGEQATKADKKQLPATGSQNSAGLVAAGLMATLAAYGLTKRKED
;
A
#
# COMPACT_ATOMS: atom_id res chain seq x y z
N MET A 1 4.57 31.95 41.76
CA MET A 1 5.97 32.45 41.87
C MET A 1 6.69 32.08 40.58
N LYS A 2 7.52 32.95 39.99
CA LYS A 2 8.26 32.64 38.74
C LYS A 2 9.43 31.69 39.02
N LEU A 3 9.81 30.88 38.03
CA LEU A 3 11.22 30.61 37.71
C LEU A 3 11.36 30.17 36.25
N GLU A 4 12.23 30.83 35.49
CA GLU A 4 12.53 30.47 34.10
C GLU A 4 13.61 29.39 34.02
N LYS A 5 13.55 28.54 32.98
CA LYS A 5 14.75 27.88 32.43
C LYS A 5 14.78 28.01 30.91
N LYS A 6 15.55 29.00 30.44
CA LYS A 6 15.98 29.09 29.04
C LYS A 6 17.05 28.02 28.79
N GLN A 7 16.92 27.25 27.70
CA GLN A 7 18.06 26.53 27.11
C GLN A 7 18.45 27.17 25.77
N ARG A 8 19.71 26.97 25.37
CA ARG A 8 20.37 27.67 24.26
C ARG A 8 20.70 26.68 23.15
N PHE A 9 20.28 26.96 21.92
CA PHE A 9 20.82 26.28 20.74
C PHE A 9 22.08 27.00 20.26
N SER A 10 23.14 26.24 19.97
CA SER A 10 24.41 26.75 19.45
C SER A 10 24.50 26.53 17.94
N ILE A 11 24.51 27.63 17.18
CA ILE A 11 24.67 27.57 15.73
C ILE A 11 26.16 27.40 15.40
N ARG A 12 26.53 26.29 14.74
CA ARG A 12 27.76 26.23 13.94
C ARG A 12 27.39 26.44 12.47
N LYS A 13 28.05 27.39 11.83
CA LYS A 13 27.82 27.77 10.44
C LYS A 13 28.56 26.80 9.50
N TYR A 14 27.90 26.41 8.41
CA TYR A 14 28.58 26.30 7.12
C TYR A 14 27.91 27.30 6.17
N ALA A 15 28.72 27.97 5.35
CA ALA A 15 28.27 29.06 4.49
C ALA A 15 28.28 28.62 3.03
N ILE A 16 27.14 28.75 2.35
CA ILE A 16 27.07 28.75 0.89
C ILE A 16 27.12 30.22 0.45
N GLY A 17 28.07 30.56 -0.43
CA GLY A 17 28.23 31.91 -0.94
C GLY A 17 27.16 32.24 -1.97
N ALA A 18 26.34 33.26 -1.72
CA ALA A 18 25.39 33.78 -2.69
C ALA A 18 26.03 34.83 -3.61
N ALA A 19 25.76 34.74 -4.91
CA ALA A 19 26.09 35.76 -5.90
C ALA A 19 24.80 36.51 -6.31
N SER A 20 24.35 37.45 -5.48
CA SER A 20 23.12 38.21 -5.72
C SER A 20 23.38 39.45 -6.56
N VAL A 21 22.64 39.62 -7.67
CA VAL A 21 22.53 40.91 -8.36
C VAL A 21 21.62 41.83 -7.56
N LEU A 22 22.08 43.06 -7.31
CA LEU A 22 21.37 44.05 -6.48
C LEU A 22 20.36 44.86 -7.30
N ILE A 23 19.08 44.75 -6.96
CA ILE A 23 18.15 45.89 -6.90
C ILE A 23 17.38 45.74 -5.59
N GLY A 24 17.29 46.81 -4.79
CA GLY A 24 16.52 46.83 -3.56
C GLY A 24 15.82 48.17 -3.36
N PHE A 25 14.78 48.19 -2.55
CA PHE A 25 14.21 49.40 -1.96
C PHE A 25 13.73 49.10 -0.53
N ALA A 26 13.67 50.14 0.30
CA ALA A 26 13.56 50.01 1.75
C ALA A 26 12.12 50.04 2.27
N PHE A 27 11.89 49.36 3.39
CA PHE A 27 10.73 49.59 4.27
C PHE A 27 11.03 50.72 5.25
N SER A 28 10.09 51.66 5.39
CA SER A 28 10.07 52.65 6.47
C SER A 28 9.03 52.24 7.50
N ALA A 29 9.43 52.13 8.77
CA ALA A 29 8.52 51.81 9.87
C ALA A 29 8.01 53.09 10.56
N GLN A 30 6.76 53.05 11.04
CA GLN A 30 6.27 53.93 12.10
C GLN A 30 5.42 53.15 13.10
N THR A 31 5.46 53.60 14.35
CA THR A 31 4.90 52.92 15.53
C THR A 31 4.13 53.92 16.39
N VAL A 32 2.94 53.55 16.87
CA VAL A 32 2.25 54.24 17.99
C VAL A 32 1.64 53.17 18.91
N SER A 33 1.62 53.44 20.21
CA SER A 33 1.24 52.51 21.28
C SER A 33 -0.28 52.37 21.48
N ALA A 34 -0.66 51.34 22.24
CA ALA A 34 -2.01 51.11 22.74
C ALA A 34 -2.35 51.98 23.98
N ASP A 35 -3.63 52.01 24.32
CA ASP A 35 -4.15 52.05 25.69
C ASP A 35 -5.57 51.48 25.72
N GLY A 36 -6.10 51.11 26.89
CA GLY A 36 -7.47 50.61 27.03
C GLY A 36 -7.95 50.46 28.48
N ILE A 37 -9.27 50.46 28.69
CA ILE A 37 -9.99 50.16 29.95
C ILE A 37 -11.51 50.01 29.64
N ALA A 38 -12.25 49.26 30.47
CA ALA A 38 -13.70 48.98 30.39
C ALA A 38 -14.39 49.38 31.75
N PRO A 39 -15.69 49.12 32.08
CA PRO A 39 -16.77 48.41 31.36
C PRO A 39 -18.21 49.04 31.44
N ALA A 40 -19.21 48.30 30.91
CA ALA A 40 -20.68 48.19 31.14
C ALA A 40 -21.49 49.19 32.01
N PRO A 41 -22.83 49.36 31.76
CA PRO A 41 -23.85 48.59 32.51
C PRO A 41 -25.13 48.17 31.72
N ILE A 42 -26.20 47.74 32.43
CA ILE A 42 -27.40 46.99 31.98
C ILE A 42 -28.72 47.71 32.38
N ALA A 43 -29.81 47.56 31.60
CA ALA A 43 -31.25 47.72 31.96
C ALA A 43 -32.15 47.17 30.79
N GLU A 44 -33.41 46.72 30.91
CA GLU A 44 -34.33 46.48 32.05
C GLU A 44 -35.44 45.43 31.69
N GLU A 45 -36.50 45.30 32.52
CA GLU A 45 -37.57 44.25 32.53
C GLU A 45 -38.79 44.55 31.59
N THR A 46 -39.99 43.92 31.58
CA THR A 46 -40.73 42.95 32.47
C THR A 46 -41.78 42.10 31.68
N VAL A 47 -42.71 41.40 32.38
CA VAL A 47 -43.64 40.33 31.91
C VAL A 47 -45.13 40.66 32.18
N GLN A 48 -46.07 40.12 31.39
CA GLN A 48 -47.45 39.66 31.76
C GLN A 48 -48.19 39.07 30.52
N THR A 49 -49.41 38.51 30.54
CA THR A 49 -49.96 37.23 31.11
C THR A 49 -51.35 36.97 30.49
N ILE A 50 -51.85 35.72 30.41
CA ILE A 50 -53.29 35.28 30.54
C ILE A 50 -53.40 33.72 30.47
N GLN A 51 -54.57 33.15 30.78
CA GLN A 51 -54.74 31.92 31.62
C GLN A 51 -56.03 31.11 31.29
N GLU A 52 -56.21 29.95 31.98
CA GLU A 52 -57.47 29.20 32.31
C GLU A 52 -57.77 27.86 31.58
N SER A 53 -58.43 26.82 32.14
CA SER A 53 -58.74 26.34 33.53
C SER A 53 -59.14 24.80 33.49
N PRO A 54 -59.95 24.11 34.37
CA PRO A 54 -59.37 23.14 35.32
C PRO A 54 -60.15 21.80 35.68
N GLN A 55 -59.51 20.92 36.50
CA GLN A 55 -60.11 19.97 37.53
C GLN A 55 -61.02 18.77 37.10
N ALA A 56 -61.30 17.69 37.89
CA ALA A 56 -60.65 16.97 39.02
C ALA A 56 -61.45 15.69 39.49
N VAL A 57 -61.01 15.03 40.60
CA VAL A 57 -61.74 14.18 41.60
C VAL A 57 -61.27 12.69 41.75
N LYS A 58 -61.59 12.05 42.90
CA LYS A 58 -60.91 10.91 43.60
C LYS A 58 -61.93 9.83 44.17
N GLU A 59 -61.74 8.95 45.20
CA GLU A 59 -60.70 8.63 46.23
C GLU A 59 -60.86 7.21 46.86
N ALA A 60 -59.75 6.49 47.13
CA ALA A 60 -59.55 5.36 48.11
C ALA A 60 -60.50 4.12 48.02
N VAL A 61 -60.46 3.03 48.83
CA VAL A 61 -59.66 2.48 49.97
C VAL A 61 -59.58 0.92 49.75
N ASP A 62 -58.89 -0.02 50.42
CA ASP A 62 -58.01 -0.21 51.62
C ASP A 62 -57.10 -1.47 51.32
N SER A 63 -56.33 -2.22 52.15
CA SER A 63 -56.13 -2.36 53.62
C SER A 63 -54.82 -3.09 53.99
N LYS A 64 -54.44 -3.01 55.28
CA LYS A 64 -53.49 -3.85 56.06
C LYS A 64 -51.96 -3.72 55.83
N ILE A 65 -51.25 -3.93 56.95
CA ILE A 65 -49.88 -3.56 57.40
C ILE A 65 -49.53 -4.58 58.53
N PRO A 66 -48.26 -5.00 58.84
CA PRO A 66 -46.97 -4.27 58.87
C PRO A 66 -45.82 -5.06 58.14
N GLU A 67 -44.48 -4.92 58.34
CA GLU A 67 -43.66 -4.20 59.34
C GLU A 67 -42.26 -3.75 58.83
N LYS A 68 -41.90 -2.47 59.11
CA LYS A 68 -40.57 -1.79 59.27
C LYS A 68 -39.43 -1.98 58.24
N LEU A 69 -38.69 -0.97 57.72
CA LEU A 69 -38.39 0.47 58.05
C LEU A 69 -37.46 0.74 59.27
N GLU A 70 -36.64 1.81 59.31
CA GLU A 70 -36.34 2.91 58.35
C GLU A 70 -34.86 2.76 57.79
N GLU A 71 -34.06 3.71 57.26
CA GLU A 71 -34.16 5.18 57.07
C GLU A 71 -33.52 5.74 55.75
N LYS A 72 -32.40 6.51 55.82
CA LYS A 72 -32.09 7.68 54.94
C LYS A 72 -30.58 8.06 54.98
N THR A 73 -29.96 8.96 54.19
CA THR A 73 -30.21 9.68 52.90
C THR A 73 -28.89 10.33 52.39
N ASP A 74 -28.87 10.73 51.11
CA ASP A 74 -28.10 11.84 50.48
C ASP A 74 -26.54 11.88 50.40
N ASN A 75 -26.08 12.22 49.18
CA ASN A 75 -24.93 13.06 48.74
C ASN A 75 -23.55 13.03 49.45
N PRO A 76 -22.47 13.30 48.68
CA PRO A 76 -21.70 14.53 48.98
C PRO A 76 -21.11 15.27 47.77
N VAL A 77 -20.88 16.57 47.94
CA VAL A 77 -20.00 17.43 47.11
C VAL A 77 -19.31 18.48 48.02
N LYS A 78 -18.05 18.82 47.69
CA LYS A 78 -17.23 19.98 48.12
C LYS A 78 -16.51 20.00 49.51
N GLU A 79 -15.18 20.19 49.39
CA GLU A 79 -14.31 21.22 50.00
C GLU A 79 -14.00 21.28 51.52
N GLU A 80 -12.89 21.98 51.77
CA GLU A 80 -12.04 22.16 52.95
C GLU A 80 -12.71 22.60 54.28
N VAL A 81 -11.97 22.47 55.39
CA VAL A 81 -11.57 23.61 56.25
C VAL A 81 -10.46 23.21 57.26
N LYS A 82 -9.72 24.20 57.80
CA LYS A 82 -8.64 24.05 58.81
C LYS A 82 -9.08 24.58 60.19
N GLU A 83 -8.35 24.19 61.24
CA GLU A 83 -7.74 25.02 62.31
C GLU A 83 -7.32 24.09 63.48
N ASP A 84 -6.04 23.94 63.85
CA ASP A 84 -5.07 24.86 64.48
C ASP A 84 -5.05 24.82 66.01
N LYS A 85 -3.85 24.61 66.59
CA LYS A 85 -3.44 25.11 67.93
C LYS A 85 -1.95 24.91 68.26
N GLU A 86 -1.17 25.97 67.99
CA GLU A 86 -0.06 26.57 68.74
C GLU A 86 1.06 25.75 69.44
N VAL A 87 2.13 26.48 69.79
CA VAL A 87 3.49 26.00 70.14
C VAL A 87 3.86 26.39 71.59
N PRO A 88 4.99 25.92 72.16
CA PRO A 88 6.17 26.81 72.18
C PRO A 88 7.55 26.11 72.03
N ARG A 89 8.59 26.95 72.03
CA ARG A 89 10.04 26.68 71.84
C ARG A 89 10.67 26.01 73.11
N THR A 90 11.97 25.67 73.26
CA THR A 90 13.19 26.44 72.93
C THR A 90 14.52 25.66 73.15
N VAL A 91 15.55 26.02 72.35
CA VAL A 91 17.00 26.13 72.69
C VAL A 91 17.87 24.84 72.82
N ALA A 92 19.13 24.97 72.38
CA ALA A 92 20.23 23.99 72.39
C ALA A 92 21.24 24.22 73.54
N PRO A 93 22.36 23.48 73.60
CA PRO A 93 23.65 24.18 73.55
C PRO A 93 24.71 23.51 72.64
N THR A 94 25.95 24.00 72.70
CA THR A 94 27.05 23.78 71.74
C THR A 94 28.37 23.40 72.42
N THR A 95 29.39 22.99 71.63
CA THR A 95 30.86 23.22 71.86
C THR A 95 31.51 22.53 73.10
N GLU A 96 32.84 22.34 73.27
CA GLU A 96 34.03 22.61 72.42
C GLU A 96 35.27 21.73 72.79
N GLU A 97 36.43 22.12 72.24
CA GLU A 97 37.84 21.85 72.59
C GLU A 97 38.60 20.74 71.83
N SER A 98 39.90 20.91 71.49
CA SER A 98 40.75 22.10 71.21
C SER A 98 42.01 21.61 70.45
N ASN A 99 42.97 22.40 69.91
CA ASN A 99 43.26 23.83 69.97
C ASN A 99 44.03 24.29 68.70
N ALA A 100 44.25 25.60 68.51
CA ALA A 100 44.92 26.20 67.33
C ALA A 100 46.41 26.58 67.63
N PRO A 101 47.12 27.62 67.08
CA PRO A 101 46.71 28.79 66.26
C PRO A 101 47.68 29.30 65.14
N VAL A 102 47.34 30.46 64.54
CA VAL A 102 48.17 31.46 63.78
C VAL A 102 48.42 31.20 62.26
N VAL A 103 48.38 32.18 61.32
CA VAL A 103 47.42 33.27 60.94
C VAL A 103 47.96 34.09 59.70
N THR A 104 47.09 34.87 59.03
CA THR A 104 47.32 36.01 58.08
C THR A 104 47.63 35.81 56.57
N GLU A 105 46.71 36.36 55.76
CA GLU A 105 46.83 37.30 54.61
C GLU A 105 47.52 37.04 53.25
N ASN A 106 46.72 37.29 52.19
CA ASN A 106 46.93 38.14 50.99
C ASN A 106 48.21 38.13 50.12
N ALA A 107 47.93 38.05 48.81
CA ALA A 107 48.70 38.56 47.65
C ALA A 107 49.97 37.80 47.18
N ALA A 108 50.29 38.02 45.90
CA ALA A 108 51.48 37.52 45.17
C ALA A 108 52.71 38.41 45.46
N PRO A 109 53.99 37.97 45.27
CA PRO A 109 54.48 37.38 44.02
C PRO A 109 55.60 36.28 44.13
N THR A 110 56.12 35.88 42.96
CA THR A 110 57.43 35.21 42.70
C THR A 110 58.64 36.05 43.16
N PRO A 111 59.93 35.56 43.16
CA PRO A 111 60.55 34.44 42.42
C PRO A 111 61.29 33.43 43.36
N THR A 112 62.27 32.56 43.03
CA THR A 112 63.33 32.56 41.97
C THR A 112 64.06 31.20 41.89
N THR A 113 64.38 30.70 40.67
CA THR A 113 65.61 29.92 40.27
C THR A 113 66.00 28.62 41.04
N GLU A 114 66.73 27.61 40.52
CA GLU A 114 67.38 27.28 39.22
C GLU A 114 67.73 25.75 39.21
N LYS A 115 68.27 25.06 38.18
CA LYS A 115 68.64 25.32 36.76
C LYS A 115 68.70 23.97 36.01
N GLU A 116 68.27 23.88 34.75
CA GLU A 116 69.12 23.58 33.56
C GLU A 116 68.34 23.17 32.29
N SER A 117 68.99 23.41 31.15
CA SER A 117 68.52 23.26 29.77
C SER A 117 69.77 23.13 28.87
N PRO A 118 69.62 22.75 27.58
CA PRO A 118 69.68 23.84 26.60
C PRO A 118 68.66 23.74 25.45
N ALA A 119 68.25 24.91 24.98
CA ALA A 119 67.56 25.17 23.70
C ALA A 119 68.63 25.38 22.58
N PRO A 120 68.49 26.19 21.50
CA PRO A 120 67.43 27.10 21.01
C PRO A 120 67.03 26.78 19.53
N ALA A 121 66.36 27.56 18.67
CA ALA A 121 65.68 28.89 18.63
C ALA A 121 64.83 28.92 17.30
N GLU A 122 63.96 29.87 16.93
CA GLU A 122 63.10 30.88 17.62
C GLU A 122 62.20 31.59 16.56
N THR A 123 60.86 31.58 16.71
CA THR A 123 59.91 32.66 16.28
C THR A 123 59.90 33.15 14.79
N PRO A 124 59.07 34.16 14.38
CA PRO A 124 57.79 34.67 14.91
C PRO A 124 56.61 34.45 13.91
N ALA A 125 55.51 35.20 14.04
CA ALA A 125 54.24 35.00 13.31
C ALA A 125 53.94 36.06 12.22
N GLU A 126 52.76 35.92 11.59
CA GLU A 126 52.06 36.81 10.65
C GLU A 126 52.59 37.00 9.21
N SER A 127 51.88 36.42 8.24
CA SER A 127 51.37 37.12 7.04
C SER A 127 50.43 36.23 6.21
N THR A 128 49.57 36.83 5.38
CA THR A 128 48.53 36.14 4.58
C THR A 128 49.10 35.47 3.31
N PRO A 129 48.67 34.24 2.96
CA PRO A 129 49.01 33.63 1.67
C PRO A 129 48.18 34.23 0.53
N SER A 130 48.85 34.57 -0.57
CA SER A 130 48.21 34.95 -1.84
C SER A 130 47.89 33.73 -2.71
N GLU A 131 47.04 33.91 -3.72
CA GLU A 131 46.70 32.86 -4.69
C GLU A 131 47.93 32.35 -5.47
N LYS A 132 47.97 31.03 -5.73
CA LYS A 132 48.24 30.50 -7.07
C LYS A 132 47.79 29.03 -7.21
N LYS A 133 47.35 28.70 -8.43
CA LYS A 133 46.94 27.35 -8.83
C LYS A 133 48.09 26.34 -8.71
N ASN A 134 47.73 25.08 -8.47
CA ASN A 134 48.19 23.96 -9.29
C ASN A 134 47.09 22.88 -9.35
N GLU A 135 47.24 21.93 -10.26
CA GLU A 135 46.11 21.15 -10.81
C GLU A 135 45.73 19.92 -9.97
N ALA A 136 44.45 19.56 -10.00
CA ALA A 136 43.95 18.35 -9.35
C ALA A 136 44.20 17.13 -10.27
N VAL A 137 45.09 16.23 -9.84
CA VAL A 137 45.26 14.91 -10.46
C VAL A 137 44.26 13.95 -9.83
N THR A 138 43.37 13.39 -10.65
CA THR A 138 42.40 12.37 -10.23
C THR A 138 43.11 11.08 -9.81
N PRO A 139 42.84 10.51 -8.63
CA PRO A 139 43.25 9.14 -8.33
C PRO A 139 42.46 8.18 -9.22
N ALA A 140 43.17 7.43 -10.08
CA ALA A 140 42.56 6.29 -10.76
C ALA A 140 42.26 5.19 -9.73
N ALA A 141 41.15 4.47 -9.89
CA ALA A 141 40.81 3.36 -9.01
C ALA A 141 41.76 2.17 -9.26
N THR A 142 42.77 2.02 -8.40
CA THR A 142 43.57 0.80 -8.32
C THR A 142 42.67 -0.35 -7.87
N ALA A 143 42.78 -1.52 -8.52
CA ALA A 143 42.09 -2.71 -8.05
C ALA A 143 42.56 -3.08 -6.61
N PRO A 144 41.66 -3.58 -5.74
CA PRO A 144 42.03 -4.00 -4.38
C PRO A 144 43.05 -5.13 -4.41
N SER A 145 43.87 -5.25 -3.36
CA SER A 145 44.83 -6.35 -3.25
C SER A 145 44.12 -7.69 -3.01
N THR A 146 44.78 -8.79 -3.37
CA THR A 146 44.25 -10.15 -3.17
C THR A 146 43.93 -10.45 -1.70
N GLU A 147 44.65 -9.81 -0.76
CA GLU A 147 44.42 -9.92 0.68
C GLU A 147 43.16 -9.17 1.13
N GLN A 148 42.90 -7.97 0.56
CA GLN A 148 41.67 -7.20 0.85
C GLN A 148 40.41 -7.93 0.36
N VAL A 149 40.48 -8.58 -0.81
CA VAL A 149 39.39 -9.40 -1.33
C VAL A 149 39.14 -10.62 -0.44
N ALA A 150 40.20 -11.24 0.10
CA ALA A 150 40.05 -12.33 1.07
C ALA A 150 39.40 -11.88 2.38
N GLU A 151 39.80 -10.72 2.93
CA GLU A 151 39.22 -10.16 4.16
C GLU A 151 37.72 -9.84 4.02
N VAL A 152 37.32 -9.20 2.91
CA VAL A 152 35.89 -8.90 2.63
C VAL A 152 35.08 -10.19 2.49
N ASN A 153 35.60 -11.19 1.77
CA ASN A 153 34.94 -12.50 1.66
C ASN A 153 34.79 -13.20 3.03
N GLU A 154 35.77 -13.08 3.93
CA GLU A 154 35.68 -13.68 5.28
C GLU A 154 34.66 -12.97 6.18
N LYS A 155 34.40 -11.66 5.97
CA LYS A 155 33.32 -10.90 6.64
C LYS A 155 31.95 -11.25 6.07
N LEU A 156 31.83 -11.29 4.73
CA LEU A 156 30.58 -11.65 4.04
C LEU A 156 30.17 -13.11 4.29
N ALA A 157 31.11 -14.03 4.48
CA ALA A 157 30.83 -15.44 4.80
C ALA A 157 30.26 -15.68 6.21
N LYS A 158 30.33 -14.70 7.12
CA LYS A 158 29.72 -14.83 8.46
C LYS A 158 28.20 -14.70 8.36
N LYS A 159 27.46 -15.37 9.25
CA LYS A 159 25.99 -15.23 9.32
C LYS A 159 25.59 -13.84 9.83
N LYS A 160 24.55 -13.25 9.25
CA LYS A 160 23.87 -12.04 9.74
C LYS A 160 22.40 -12.39 9.92
N ILE A 161 21.93 -12.34 11.15
CA ILE A 161 20.69 -12.97 11.55
C ILE A 161 19.74 -11.92 12.15
N VAL A 162 18.47 -11.97 11.75
CA VAL A 162 17.39 -11.27 12.47
C VAL A 162 16.59 -12.30 13.27
N SER A 163 16.39 -12.04 14.56
CA SER A 163 15.63 -12.91 15.46
C SER A 163 14.26 -12.31 15.77
N ILE A 164 13.20 -13.11 15.66
CA ILE A 164 11.80 -12.72 15.86
C ILE A 164 11.15 -13.64 16.90
N ASP A 165 10.63 -13.06 17.97
CA ASP A 165 9.85 -13.74 19.02
C ASP A 165 8.40 -14.02 18.58
N ALA A 166 8.23 -15.02 17.72
CA ALA A 166 6.93 -15.55 17.32
C ALA A 166 6.41 -16.68 18.25
N GLY A 167 7.02 -16.88 19.42
CA GLY A 167 6.52 -17.78 20.47
C GLY A 167 5.57 -17.06 21.40
N ARG A 168 5.97 -15.90 21.94
CA ARG A 168 5.09 -15.10 22.81
C ARG A 168 3.92 -14.50 22.03
N LYS A 169 4.20 -13.95 20.86
CA LYS A 169 3.26 -13.25 19.96
C LYS A 169 3.03 -14.04 18.67
N TYR A 170 1.80 -14.04 18.14
CA TYR A 170 1.56 -14.54 16.78
C TYR A 170 2.00 -13.53 15.72
N PHE A 171 2.62 -14.05 14.66
CA PHE A 171 2.92 -13.34 13.40
C PHE A 171 2.35 -14.13 12.23
N SER A 172 1.77 -13.44 11.25
CA SER A 172 1.23 -14.10 10.06
C SER A 172 2.33 -14.48 9.05
N PRO A 173 2.09 -15.44 8.13
CA PRO A 173 3.04 -15.77 7.06
C PRO A 173 3.45 -14.55 6.23
N GLU A 174 2.53 -13.63 5.98
CA GLU A 174 2.76 -12.42 5.18
C GLU A 174 3.71 -11.45 5.90
N GLN A 175 3.54 -11.28 7.22
CA GLN A 175 4.45 -10.47 8.05
C GLN A 175 5.85 -11.08 8.08
N LEU A 176 5.96 -12.41 8.16
CA LEU A 176 7.24 -13.11 8.16
C LEU A 176 7.92 -13.10 6.78
N LYS A 177 7.14 -13.17 5.69
CA LYS A 177 7.63 -12.95 4.31
C LYS A 177 8.13 -11.51 4.13
N GLU A 178 7.44 -10.50 4.65
CA GLU A 178 7.92 -9.12 4.61
C GLU A 178 9.25 -8.95 5.40
N ILE A 179 9.40 -9.64 6.53
CA ILE A 179 10.66 -9.65 7.29
C ILE A 179 11.78 -10.33 6.48
N ILE A 180 11.50 -11.42 5.76
CA ILE A 180 12.46 -12.08 4.85
C ILE A 180 12.86 -11.14 3.70
N ASP A 181 11.93 -10.39 3.12
CA ASP A 181 12.23 -9.39 2.08
C ASP A 181 13.18 -8.32 2.59
N LYS A 182 12.90 -7.74 3.77
CA LYS A 182 13.79 -6.72 4.35
C LYS A 182 15.11 -7.31 4.84
N ALA A 183 15.14 -8.58 5.26
CA ALA A 183 16.38 -9.29 5.57
C ALA A 183 17.26 -9.42 4.31
N LYS A 184 16.69 -9.89 3.20
CA LYS A 184 17.35 -9.98 1.88
C LYS A 184 17.89 -8.63 1.42
N HIS A 185 17.05 -7.62 1.31
CA HIS A 185 17.41 -6.27 0.83
C HIS A 185 18.42 -5.54 1.75
N TYR A 186 18.49 -5.90 3.04
CA TYR A 186 19.52 -5.38 3.95
C TYR A 186 20.79 -6.23 4.03
N GLY A 187 20.88 -7.36 3.30
CA GLY A 187 22.09 -8.18 3.20
C GLY A 187 22.28 -9.20 4.34
N TYR A 188 21.20 -9.60 5.01
CA TYR A 188 21.17 -10.68 5.99
C TYR A 188 21.33 -12.05 5.31
N THR A 189 21.65 -13.09 6.09
CA THR A 189 21.75 -14.48 5.62
C THR A 189 20.71 -15.41 6.23
N ASP A 190 20.13 -15.09 7.40
CA ASP A 190 19.23 -16.00 8.10
C ASP A 190 18.10 -15.26 8.84
N LEU A 191 16.92 -15.89 8.90
CA LEU A 191 15.85 -15.60 9.86
C LEU A 191 15.92 -16.62 11.02
N HIS A 192 16.06 -16.12 12.24
CA HIS A 192 15.86 -16.88 13.46
C HIS A 192 14.43 -16.67 13.97
N LEU A 193 13.61 -17.71 13.94
CA LEU A 193 12.21 -17.63 14.35
C LEU A 193 12.01 -18.45 15.62
N LEU A 194 11.77 -17.78 16.76
CA LEU A 194 11.31 -18.48 17.94
C LEU A 194 9.85 -18.86 17.73
N VAL A 195 9.53 -20.14 17.81
CA VAL A 195 8.14 -20.65 17.71
C VAL A 195 7.69 -21.35 18.98
N GLY A 196 8.61 -21.92 19.77
CA GLY A 196 8.41 -22.21 21.18
C GLY A 196 9.24 -21.23 22.02
N ASN A 197 8.57 -20.30 22.70
CA ASN A 197 9.17 -19.33 23.63
C ASN A 197 8.03 -18.67 24.45
N ASP A 198 7.88 -19.08 25.70
CA ASP A 198 6.67 -19.05 26.54
C ASP A 198 5.48 -19.78 25.85
N GLY A 199 4.98 -19.23 24.74
CA GLY A 199 3.99 -19.85 23.84
C GLY A 199 4.64 -20.78 22.80
N LEU A 200 3.91 -21.80 22.32
CA LEU A 200 4.31 -22.74 21.27
C LEU A 200 3.42 -22.59 20.03
N ARG A 201 3.78 -21.66 19.15
CA ARG A 201 2.98 -21.18 18.01
C ARG A 201 3.35 -21.81 16.67
N PHE A 202 3.77 -23.08 16.68
CA PHE A 202 3.95 -23.87 15.46
C PHE A 202 3.39 -25.28 15.64
N MET A 203 2.51 -25.71 14.73
CA MET A 203 1.80 -26.98 14.81
C MET A 203 2.06 -27.83 13.56
N LEU A 204 2.47 -29.08 13.76
CA LEU A 204 2.67 -30.06 12.69
C LEU A 204 1.34 -30.74 12.31
N ASP A 205 1.28 -31.33 11.13
CA ASP A 205 0.11 -32.06 10.65
C ASP A 205 -0.10 -33.36 11.45
N ASP A 206 0.98 -34.03 11.88
CA ASP A 206 0.94 -35.04 12.94
C ASP A 206 1.66 -34.56 14.21
N MET A 207 0.91 -34.39 15.30
CA MET A 207 1.45 -34.08 16.64
C MET A 207 1.48 -35.28 17.59
N THR A 208 1.37 -36.52 17.08
CA THR A 208 1.35 -37.74 17.92
C THR A 208 2.68 -37.94 18.66
N ILE A 209 2.67 -37.81 19.99
CA ILE A 209 3.86 -37.99 20.84
C ILE A 209 3.84 -39.38 21.48
N THR A 210 4.96 -40.11 21.42
CA THR A 210 5.12 -41.36 22.18
C THR A 210 6.17 -41.17 23.26
N ALA A 211 5.72 -41.22 24.52
CA ALA A 211 6.52 -41.01 25.72
C ALA A 211 5.84 -41.71 26.92
N ASN A 212 6.55 -41.93 28.03
CA ASN A 212 5.96 -42.42 29.27
C ASN A 212 5.24 -43.79 29.13
N GLY A 213 5.72 -44.64 28.22
CA GLY A 213 5.12 -45.94 27.91
C GLY A 213 3.77 -45.88 27.18
N LYS A 214 3.33 -44.71 26.72
CA LYS A 214 2.05 -44.48 26.02
C LYS A 214 2.22 -43.57 24.80
N THR A 215 1.17 -43.49 23.99
CA THR A 215 1.08 -42.57 22.86
C THR A 215 -0.06 -41.58 23.11
N TYR A 216 0.27 -40.29 23.04
CA TYR A 216 -0.66 -39.17 23.09
C TYR A 216 -1.09 -38.86 21.65
N ALA A 217 -2.38 -38.87 21.34
CA ALA A 217 -2.85 -38.70 19.96
C ALA A 217 -2.65 -37.27 19.47
N SER A 218 -2.34 -37.10 18.17
CA SER A 218 -2.14 -35.80 17.53
C SER A 218 -3.19 -34.76 17.94
N ASP A 219 -4.47 -35.07 17.84
CA ASP A 219 -5.54 -34.08 18.09
C ASP A 219 -5.73 -33.76 19.58
N ASP A 220 -5.24 -34.61 20.48
CA ASP A 220 -5.16 -34.28 21.92
C ASP A 220 -4.00 -33.30 22.15
N VAL A 221 -2.84 -33.57 21.57
CA VAL A 221 -1.64 -32.73 21.69
C VAL A 221 -1.86 -31.36 21.05
N LYS A 222 -2.49 -31.28 19.87
CA LYS A 222 -2.87 -30.01 19.22
C LYS A 222 -3.75 -29.15 20.11
N ARG A 223 -4.87 -29.70 20.60
CA ARG A 223 -5.81 -28.98 21.49
C ARG A 223 -5.15 -28.57 22.81
N ALA A 224 -4.28 -29.41 23.37
CA ALA A 224 -3.52 -29.10 24.57
C ALA A 224 -2.55 -27.92 24.37
N ILE A 225 -1.83 -27.88 23.24
CA ILE A 225 -0.92 -26.78 22.88
C ILE A 225 -1.69 -25.50 22.54
N GLU A 226 -2.77 -25.57 21.76
CA GLU A 226 -3.64 -24.42 21.48
C GLU A 226 -4.18 -23.77 22.76
N LYS A 227 -4.64 -24.59 23.71
CA LYS A 227 -5.11 -24.14 25.02
C LYS A 227 -3.96 -23.59 25.87
N GLY A 228 -2.79 -24.22 25.83
CA GLY A 228 -1.57 -23.73 26.50
C GLY A 228 -1.13 -22.35 25.99
N ASN A 229 -1.15 -22.15 24.67
CA ASN A 229 -0.91 -20.86 24.02
C ASN A 229 -1.91 -19.80 24.50
N ASN A 230 -3.20 -20.14 24.52
CA ASN A 230 -4.25 -19.21 24.94
C ASN A 230 -4.22 -18.91 26.45
N ALA A 231 -3.74 -19.85 27.27
CA ALA A 231 -3.55 -19.67 28.71
C ALA A 231 -2.35 -18.76 29.04
N TYR A 232 -1.30 -18.80 28.20
CA TYR A 232 -0.21 -17.82 28.26
C TYR A 232 -0.65 -16.46 27.70
N TYR A 233 -1.01 -16.42 26.41
CA TYR A 233 -1.56 -15.24 25.74
C TYR A 233 -2.41 -15.64 24.52
N ASN A 234 -3.74 -15.52 24.68
CA ASN A 234 -4.72 -15.59 23.60
C ASN A 234 -4.59 -14.35 22.69
N ASP A 235 -3.70 -14.44 21.70
CA ASP A 235 -3.42 -13.37 20.74
C ASP A 235 -4.56 -13.25 19.72
N PRO A 236 -5.28 -12.11 19.64
CA PRO A 236 -6.41 -11.95 18.72
C PRO A 236 -6.03 -11.98 17.24
N ASN A 237 -4.72 -11.94 16.91
CA ASN A 237 -4.23 -12.02 15.54
C ASN A 237 -4.06 -13.48 15.04
N GLY A 238 -4.03 -14.47 15.94
CA GLY A 238 -3.87 -15.90 15.60
C GLY A 238 -3.24 -16.73 16.72
N ASN A 239 -3.38 -18.06 16.66
CA ASN A 239 -2.79 -18.96 17.67
C ASN A 239 -1.40 -19.45 17.26
N HIS A 240 -1.28 -20.14 16.12
CA HIS A 240 -0.07 -20.82 15.65
C HIS A 240 0.03 -20.83 14.11
N LEU A 241 1.25 -21.03 13.59
CA LEU A 241 1.52 -21.40 12.20
C LEU A 241 1.31 -22.90 11.99
N THR A 242 0.81 -23.29 10.82
CA THR A 242 0.67 -24.69 10.38
C THR A 242 1.91 -25.23 9.66
N GLU A 243 2.03 -26.56 9.52
CA GLU A 243 3.14 -27.20 8.79
C GLU A 243 3.26 -26.70 7.34
N SER A 244 2.13 -26.53 6.65
CA SER A 244 2.10 -25.99 5.29
C SER A 244 2.60 -24.54 5.23
N GLN A 245 2.19 -23.68 6.17
CA GLN A 245 2.65 -22.27 6.22
C GLN A 245 4.14 -22.17 6.56
N MET A 246 4.64 -23.02 7.48
CA MET A 246 6.06 -23.06 7.81
C MET A 246 6.90 -23.55 6.63
N THR A 247 6.41 -24.56 5.90
CA THR A 247 7.09 -25.11 4.72
C THR A 247 7.15 -24.07 3.58
N ASP A 248 6.05 -23.37 3.31
CA ASP A 248 5.99 -22.23 2.40
C ASP A 248 6.94 -21.09 2.81
N LEU A 249 6.98 -20.74 4.09
CA LEU A 249 7.87 -19.70 4.62
C LEU A 249 9.36 -20.05 4.47
N ILE A 250 9.74 -21.30 4.75
CA ILE A 250 11.12 -21.79 4.57
C ILE A 250 11.50 -21.82 3.09
N ASN A 251 10.59 -22.24 2.19
CA ASN A 251 10.84 -22.23 0.76
C ASN A 251 11.01 -20.79 0.24
N TYR A 252 10.16 -19.85 0.67
CA TYR A 252 10.26 -18.43 0.32
C TYR A 252 11.56 -17.79 0.81
N ALA A 253 12.03 -18.14 2.02
CA ALA A 253 13.34 -17.75 2.52
C ALA A 253 14.46 -18.29 1.62
N LYS A 254 14.42 -19.59 1.31
CA LYS A 254 15.40 -20.29 0.48
C LYS A 254 15.48 -19.75 -0.95
N GLU A 255 14.35 -19.39 -1.57
CA GLU A 255 14.30 -18.75 -2.90
C GLU A 255 15.03 -17.41 -2.93
N LYS A 256 15.01 -16.66 -1.82
CA LYS A 256 15.76 -15.40 -1.66
C LYS A 256 17.20 -15.60 -1.17
N GLY A 257 17.60 -16.82 -0.82
CA GLY A 257 18.91 -17.14 -0.24
C GLY A 257 19.03 -16.82 1.25
N ILE A 258 17.91 -16.79 1.97
CA ILE A 258 17.81 -16.62 3.42
C ILE A 258 17.63 -18.01 4.07
N GLY A 259 18.54 -18.35 5.00
CA GLY A 259 18.44 -19.53 5.86
C GLY A 259 17.39 -19.37 6.96
N PHE A 260 16.99 -20.48 7.57
CA PHE A 260 15.94 -20.52 8.58
C PHE A 260 16.39 -21.28 9.82
N ILE A 261 16.27 -20.65 11.01
CA ILE A 261 16.72 -21.21 12.29
C ILE A 261 15.55 -21.17 13.28
N PRO A 262 14.85 -22.30 13.55
CA PRO A 262 13.79 -22.35 14.55
C PRO A 262 14.34 -22.32 15.98
N THR A 263 13.54 -21.81 16.93
CA THR A 263 13.68 -22.13 18.36
C THR A 263 12.43 -22.81 18.91
N VAL A 264 12.62 -23.90 19.65
CA VAL A 264 11.61 -24.44 20.57
C VAL A 264 12.27 -24.55 21.94
N ASN A 265 11.97 -23.58 22.80
CA ASN A 265 12.65 -23.40 24.09
C ASN A 265 12.24 -24.45 25.13
N SER A 266 13.21 -24.90 25.92
CA SER A 266 13.09 -25.67 27.16
C SER A 266 14.47 -25.66 27.85
N PRO A 267 14.62 -26.01 29.14
CA PRO A 267 13.57 -26.32 30.12
C PRO A 267 12.87 -25.08 30.69
N GLY A 268 13.39 -23.87 30.44
CA GLY A 268 12.69 -22.61 30.71
C GLY A 268 11.78 -22.20 29.54
N HIS A 269 11.07 -21.08 29.71
CA HIS A 269 10.30 -20.41 28.64
C HIS A 269 9.38 -21.36 27.83
N MET A 270 8.65 -22.22 28.52
CA MET A 270 7.82 -23.29 27.93
C MET A 270 6.41 -23.41 28.55
N ASP A 271 5.84 -22.29 29.00
CA ASP A 271 4.51 -22.16 29.64
C ASP A 271 3.40 -22.93 28.90
N ALA A 272 3.32 -22.78 27.58
CA ALA A 272 2.32 -23.47 26.76
C ALA A 272 2.52 -24.99 26.73
N ILE A 273 3.77 -25.46 26.76
CA ILE A 273 4.10 -26.90 26.82
C ILE A 273 3.77 -27.45 28.21
N LEU A 274 4.06 -26.70 29.28
CA LEU A 274 3.70 -27.06 30.67
C LEU A 274 2.19 -27.15 30.85
N ASN A 275 1.45 -26.20 30.31
CA ASN A 275 0.00 -26.22 30.30
C ASN A 275 -0.55 -27.36 29.42
N ALA A 276 0.02 -27.62 28.24
CA ALA A 276 -0.35 -28.77 27.42
C ALA A 276 -0.11 -30.11 28.14
N MET A 277 1.01 -30.26 28.83
CA MET A 277 1.31 -31.45 29.63
C MET A 277 0.28 -31.69 30.75
N LYS A 278 -0.19 -30.63 31.42
CA LYS A 278 -1.26 -30.71 32.43
C LYS A 278 -2.60 -31.15 31.81
N GLU A 279 -2.98 -30.63 30.64
CA GLU A 279 -4.19 -31.05 29.91
C GLU A 279 -4.10 -32.51 29.43
N LEU A 280 -2.91 -32.98 29.07
CA LEU A 280 -2.62 -34.36 28.68
C LEU A 280 -2.46 -35.34 29.87
N GLY A 281 -2.74 -34.87 31.10
CA GLY A 281 -2.69 -35.69 32.31
C GLY A 281 -1.28 -36.10 32.74
N ILE A 282 -0.28 -35.25 32.50
CA ILE A 282 1.01 -35.32 33.20
C ILE A 282 0.89 -34.44 34.45
N GLU A 283 0.99 -35.05 35.62
CA GLU A 283 0.88 -34.34 36.90
C GLU A 283 2.16 -33.53 37.19
N LYS A 284 1.99 -32.32 37.74
CA LYS A 284 3.05 -31.43 38.26
C LYS A 284 4.29 -31.31 37.35
N PRO A 285 4.16 -30.92 36.08
CA PRO A 285 5.32 -30.75 35.20
C PRO A 285 6.13 -29.49 35.53
N ASN A 286 5.56 -28.55 36.29
CA ASN A 286 6.16 -27.27 36.66
C ASN A 286 7.17 -27.40 37.81
N PHE A 287 8.31 -26.72 37.71
CA PHE A 287 9.33 -26.62 38.76
C PHE A 287 8.85 -25.74 39.93
N ASP A 288 9.03 -26.18 41.18
CA ASP A 288 8.71 -25.41 42.39
C ASP A 288 9.98 -24.95 43.13
N TYR A 289 9.96 -23.70 43.62
CA TYR A 289 10.98 -23.16 44.51
C TYR A 289 10.36 -22.71 45.83
N PHE A 290 10.49 -23.55 46.86
CA PHE A 290 9.98 -23.31 48.23
C PHE A 290 8.49 -22.91 48.29
N GLY A 291 7.64 -23.55 47.50
CA GLY A 291 6.20 -23.25 47.38
C GLY A 291 5.84 -22.18 46.34
N THR A 292 6.80 -21.80 45.49
CA THR A 292 6.60 -20.92 44.33
C THR A 292 6.74 -21.75 43.05
N GLU A 293 5.61 -22.16 42.46
CA GLU A 293 5.58 -22.87 41.18
C GLU A 293 5.94 -21.92 40.02
N SER A 294 6.93 -22.28 39.21
CA SER A 294 7.29 -21.58 37.97
C SER A 294 6.24 -21.86 36.90
N ALA A 295 5.64 -20.82 36.32
CA ALA A 295 4.76 -20.95 35.17
C ALA A 295 5.54 -21.42 33.92
N ARG A 296 6.83 -21.05 33.86
CA ARG A 296 7.70 -21.12 32.68
C ARG A 296 8.56 -22.36 32.55
N THR A 297 8.86 -23.04 33.67
CA THR A 297 9.98 -23.99 33.74
C THR A 297 9.52 -25.40 34.11
N VAL A 298 10.03 -26.41 33.37
CA VAL A 298 9.78 -27.83 33.68
C VAL A 298 10.63 -28.31 34.85
N ASP A 299 10.04 -29.10 35.74
CA ASP A 299 10.78 -29.82 36.77
C ASP A 299 11.64 -30.92 36.13
N LEU A 300 12.95 -30.83 36.33
CA LEU A 300 13.91 -31.81 35.82
C LEU A 300 13.88 -33.15 36.58
N ASP A 301 13.25 -33.19 37.75
CA ASP A 301 13.01 -34.42 38.52
C ASP A 301 11.71 -35.14 38.08
N ASN A 302 10.83 -34.45 37.34
CA ASN A 302 9.65 -35.05 36.75
C ASN A 302 10.01 -35.78 35.44
N GLU A 303 10.45 -37.04 35.56
CA GLU A 303 10.80 -37.91 34.43
C GLU A 303 9.73 -37.93 33.33
N GLN A 304 8.44 -37.86 33.69
CA GLN A 304 7.33 -37.90 32.72
C GLN A 304 7.23 -36.61 31.90
N ALA A 305 7.41 -35.46 32.53
CA ALA A 305 7.42 -34.17 31.85
C ALA A 305 8.69 -33.98 31.00
N VAL A 306 9.85 -34.39 31.52
CA VAL A 306 11.12 -34.39 30.81
C VAL A 306 11.06 -35.31 29.57
N ALA A 307 10.53 -36.52 29.69
CA ALA A 307 10.43 -37.46 28.56
C ALA A 307 9.43 -36.99 27.49
N PHE A 308 8.29 -36.41 27.88
CA PHE A 308 7.35 -35.81 26.93
C PHE A 308 7.99 -34.64 26.18
N THR A 309 8.68 -33.74 26.90
CA THR A 309 9.33 -32.56 26.31
C THR A 309 10.45 -32.97 25.35
N LYS A 310 11.29 -33.94 25.72
CA LYS A 310 12.33 -34.50 24.82
C LYS A 310 11.73 -35.10 23.55
N ALA A 311 10.62 -35.84 23.65
CA ALA A 311 9.92 -36.40 22.48
C ALA A 311 9.24 -35.33 21.60
N LEU A 312 8.80 -34.22 22.18
CA LEU A 312 8.26 -33.07 21.45
C LEU A 312 9.37 -32.33 20.67
N ILE A 313 10.53 -32.09 21.29
CA ILE A 313 11.71 -31.52 20.61
C ILE A 313 12.19 -32.46 19.49
N ASP A 314 12.24 -33.77 19.72
CA ASP A 314 12.59 -34.77 18.71
C ASP A 314 11.68 -34.71 17.48
N LYS A 315 10.35 -34.62 17.69
CA LYS A 315 9.37 -34.47 16.60
C LYS A 315 9.57 -33.18 15.81
N TYR A 316 9.84 -32.04 16.45
CA TYR A 316 10.13 -30.80 15.72
C TYR A 316 11.48 -30.85 15.00
N ALA A 317 12.52 -31.41 15.61
CA ALA A 317 13.83 -31.59 14.96
C ALA A 317 13.72 -32.48 13.72
N ALA A 318 12.93 -33.55 13.76
CA ALA A 318 12.61 -34.39 12.60
C ALA A 318 11.90 -33.61 11.48
N TYR A 319 11.01 -32.67 11.80
CA TYR A 319 10.40 -31.79 10.79
C TYR A 319 11.42 -30.82 10.18
N PHE A 320 12.26 -30.16 10.97
CA PHE A 320 13.24 -29.19 10.46
C PHE A 320 14.48 -29.83 9.79
N ALA A 321 14.65 -31.15 9.88
CA ALA A 321 15.64 -31.91 9.13
C ALA A 321 15.58 -31.59 7.62
N GLU A 322 16.76 -31.43 7.02
CA GLU A 322 17.00 -31.03 5.62
C GLU A 322 16.44 -29.64 5.21
N LYS A 323 15.72 -28.95 6.10
CA LYS A 323 15.10 -27.63 5.87
C LYS A 323 15.86 -26.48 6.55
N SER A 324 16.52 -26.78 7.67
CA SER A 324 17.36 -25.86 8.45
C SER A 324 18.78 -26.41 8.62
N GLU A 325 19.75 -25.55 8.92
CA GLU A 325 21.12 -25.96 9.31
C GLU A 325 21.30 -26.09 10.84
N ILE A 326 20.55 -25.28 11.59
CA ILE A 326 20.67 -25.07 13.02
C ILE A 326 19.27 -25.17 13.63
N PHE A 327 19.16 -25.76 14.82
CA PHE A 327 17.95 -25.75 15.64
C PHE A 327 18.32 -25.24 17.03
N ASN A 328 17.65 -24.18 17.49
CA ASN A 328 17.88 -23.62 18.81
C ASN A 328 16.98 -24.33 19.85
N ILE A 329 17.60 -24.88 20.89
CA ILE A 329 16.92 -25.54 22.01
C ILE A 329 16.69 -24.60 23.20
N GLY A 330 17.14 -23.35 23.12
CA GLY A 330 16.95 -22.33 24.14
C GLY A 330 17.93 -22.47 25.30
N LEU A 331 17.52 -23.17 26.37
CA LEU A 331 18.25 -23.37 27.62
C LEU A 331 18.49 -22.10 28.48
N ASP A 332 17.82 -20.98 28.20
CA ASP A 332 17.93 -19.70 28.93
C ASP A 332 17.05 -19.61 30.18
N GLU A 333 17.49 -18.75 31.11
CA GLU A 333 16.70 -18.15 32.20
C GLU A 333 15.84 -19.12 33.05
N TYR A 334 16.37 -20.31 33.38
CA TYR A 334 15.71 -21.33 34.20
C TYR A 334 15.01 -20.74 35.44
N ALA A 335 13.71 -20.98 35.58
CA ALA A 335 12.87 -20.54 36.70
C ALA A 335 13.02 -19.05 37.06
N ASN A 336 13.24 -18.16 36.08
CA ASN A 336 13.42 -16.72 36.31
C ASN A 336 12.26 -16.08 37.09
N ASP A 337 11.04 -16.56 36.87
CA ASP A 337 9.81 -16.17 37.56
C ASP A 337 9.77 -16.61 39.03
N ALA A 338 9.97 -17.91 39.31
CA ALA A 338 9.91 -18.46 40.67
C ALA A 338 11.12 -18.11 41.54
N THR A 339 12.26 -17.79 40.94
CA THR A 339 13.54 -17.57 41.65
C THR A 339 14.02 -16.12 41.66
N ASN A 340 13.25 -15.18 41.10
CA ASN A 340 13.67 -13.78 40.90
C ASN A 340 15.00 -13.67 40.12
N ALA A 341 15.05 -14.37 38.98
CA ALA A 341 16.23 -14.53 38.12
C ALA A 341 17.49 -15.06 38.84
N LYS A 342 17.34 -16.17 39.60
CA LYS A 342 18.43 -16.87 40.30
C LYS A 342 18.49 -18.38 40.05
N GLY A 343 17.71 -18.94 39.13
CA GLY A 343 17.56 -20.39 38.96
C GLY A 343 18.87 -21.15 38.74
N TRP A 344 19.84 -20.59 38.02
CA TRP A 344 21.16 -21.20 37.88
C TRP A 344 21.94 -21.32 39.21
N GLN A 345 21.79 -20.34 40.11
CA GLN A 345 22.32 -20.45 41.48
C GLN A 345 21.55 -21.50 42.28
N VAL A 346 20.21 -21.52 42.19
CA VAL A 346 19.35 -22.50 42.87
C VAL A 346 19.71 -23.94 42.46
N LEU A 347 19.89 -24.21 41.18
CA LEU A 347 20.29 -25.53 40.65
C LEU A 347 21.70 -25.94 41.08
N GLN A 348 22.60 -25.00 41.34
CA GLN A 348 23.95 -25.27 41.87
C GLN A 348 23.99 -25.32 43.42
N ALA A 349 23.00 -24.77 44.11
CA ALA A 349 23.09 -24.42 45.53
C ALA A 349 23.25 -25.64 46.45
N ASP A 350 22.54 -26.75 46.20
CA ASP A 350 22.61 -27.96 47.04
C ASP A 350 24.06 -28.47 47.24
N LYS A 351 24.91 -28.40 46.21
CA LYS A 351 26.32 -28.81 46.32
C LYS A 351 27.13 -27.97 47.30
N TYR A 352 26.76 -26.70 47.48
CA TYR A 352 27.46 -25.72 48.30
C TYR A 352 26.76 -25.46 49.66
N TYR A 353 25.46 -25.75 49.73
CA TYR A 353 24.57 -25.57 50.88
C TYR A 353 23.68 -26.82 51.08
N PRO A 354 24.29 -28.01 51.28
CA PRO A 354 23.54 -29.27 51.29
C PRO A 354 22.63 -29.37 52.51
N GLY A 355 21.39 -29.81 52.27
CA GLY A 355 20.36 -29.96 53.31
C GLY A 355 19.50 -28.72 53.58
N GLU A 356 19.78 -27.58 52.94
CA GLU A 356 18.94 -26.36 53.03
C GLU A 356 17.68 -26.43 52.14
N GLY A 357 17.42 -27.56 51.47
CA GLY A 357 16.21 -27.79 50.66
C GLY A 357 16.30 -27.37 49.19
N PHE A 358 17.50 -27.08 48.68
CA PHE A 358 17.73 -26.84 47.25
C PHE A 358 17.61 -28.13 46.41
N PRO A 359 17.38 -28.04 45.08
CA PRO A 359 17.21 -29.22 44.22
C PRO A 359 18.47 -30.10 44.16
N GLU A 360 18.38 -31.34 44.66
CA GLU A 360 19.51 -32.27 44.73
C GLU A 360 20.12 -32.50 43.34
N ASN A 361 21.40 -32.15 43.17
CA ASN A 361 22.11 -32.22 41.88
C ASN A 361 21.39 -31.54 40.69
N GLY A 362 20.58 -30.50 40.93
CA GLY A 362 19.76 -29.84 39.90
C GLY A 362 20.55 -29.41 38.66
N TYR A 363 21.73 -28.79 38.84
CA TYR A 363 22.54 -28.33 37.71
C TYR A 363 23.20 -29.48 36.93
N GLY A 364 23.50 -30.61 37.59
CA GLY A 364 23.95 -31.83 36.90
C GLY A 364 22.84 -32.46 36.05
N LYS A 365 21.60 -32.46 36.55
CA LYS A 365 20.41 -32.87 35.80
C LYS A 365 20.17 -31.95 34.58
N PHE A 366 20.35 -30.64 34.73
CA PHE A 366 20.30 -29.67 33.63
C PHE A 366 21.36 -29.94 32.54
N ILE A 367 22.62 -30.18 32.91
CA ILE A 367 23.68 -30.54 31.94
C ILE A 367 23.28 -31.80 31.15
N ASN A 368 22.75 -32.82 31.82
CA ASN A 368 22.27 -34.04 31.16
C ASN A 368 21.06 -33.77 30.24
N TYR A 369 20.14 -32.89 30.64
CA TYR A 369 19.00 -32.47 29.82
C TYR A 369 19.47 -31.76 28.53
N ALA A 370 20.35 -30.76 28.66
CA ALA A 370 20.94 -30.01 27.55
C ALA A 370 21.68 -30.93 26.57
N ASN A 371 22.51 -31.85 27.08
CA ASN A 371 23.25 -32.81 26.27
C ASN A 371 22.34 -33.81 25.55
N ASP A 372 21.24 -34.23 26.18
CA ASP A 372 20.23 -35.09 25.54
C ASP A 372 19.51 -34.37 24.39
N LEU A 373 19.16 -33.09 24.56
CA LEU A 373 18.57 -32.31 23.47
C LEU A 373 19.58 -32.08 22.33
N ALA A 374 20.84 -31.77 22.65
CA ALA A 374 21.90 -31.65 21.65
C ALA A 374 22.11 -32.96 20.87
N ARG A 375 22.04 -34.11 21.56
CA ARG A 375 22.10 -35.46 20.97
C ARG A 375 20.89 -35.76 20.08
N ILE A 376 19.68 -35.35 20.48
CA ILE A 376 18.45 -35.46 19.69
C ILE A 376 18.57 -34.64 18.40
N VAL A 377 18.87 -33.35 18.50
CA VAL A 377 19.02 -32.45 17.35
C VAL A 377 20.08 -32.95 16.37
N LYS A 378 21.25 -33.40 16.85
CA LYS A 378 22.30 -33.98 15.99
C LYS A 378 21.90 -35.29 15.31
N SER A 379 20.98 -36.08 15.88
CA SER A 379 20.50 -37.31 15.24
C SER A 379 19.66 -37.04 13.98
N HIS A 380 19.10 -35.84 13.84
CA HIS A 380 18.42 -35.34 12.65
C HIS A 380 19.33 -34.53 11.69
N GLY A 381 20.65 -34.58 11.90
CA GLY A 381 21.65 -33.87 11.09
C GLY A 381 21.73 -32.36 11.33
N LEU A 382 20.95 -31.83 12.27
CA LEU A 382 20.91 -30.42 12.63
C LEU A 382 22.00 -30.05 13.64
N LYS A 383 22.49 -28.81 13.59
CA LYS A 383 23.40 -28.27 14.61
C LYS A 383 22.59 -27.71 15.80
N PRO A 384 22.81 -28.16 17.04
CA PRO A 384 22.14 -27.56 18.19
C PRO A 384 22.70 -26.17 18.47
N MET A 385 21.81 -25.22 18.77
CA MET A 385 22.16 -23.92 19.33
C MET A 385 21.46 -23.73 20.68
N ALA A 386 22.07 -22.98 21.59
CA ALA A 386 21.48 -22.59 22.87
C ALA A 386 22.00 -21.22 23.33
N PHE A 387 21.28 -20.56 24.22
CA PHE A 387 21.70 -19.32 24.87
C PHE A 387 22.76 -19.57 25.95
N ASN A 388 23.57 -18.56 26.26
CA ASN A 388 24.82 -18.74 27.00
C ASN A 388 24.71 -18.80 28.52
N ASP A 389 23.62 -18.32 29.11
CA ASP A 389 23.57 -17.99 30.54
C ASP A 389 23.61 -19.23 31.44
N GLY A 390 22.89 -20.29 31.07
CA GLY A 390 22.96 -21.59 31.77
C GLY A 390 24.26 -22.38 31.52
N ILE A 391 25.05 -22.05 30.50
CA ILE A 391 26.17 -22.87 30.03
C ILE A 391 27.44 -22.55 30.83
N TYR A 392 27.89 -23.50 31.65
CA TYR A 392 28.97 -23.34 32.65
C TYR A 392 28.77 -22.11 33.56
N TYR A 393 27.56 -21.91 34.07
CA TYR A 393 27.21 -20.83 34.99
C TYR A 393 28.17 -20.78 36.20
N ASN A 394 28.50 -19.58 36.67
CA ASN A 394 29.57 -19.30 37.65
C ASN A 394 30.98 -19.75 37.21
N ASN A 395 31.17 -19.98 35.89
CA ASN A 395 32.32 -20.71 35.31
C ASN A 395 32.54 -22.12 35.90
N ASP A 396 31.53 -22.71 36.53
CA ASP A 396 31.68 -23.99 37.24
C ASP A 396 31.63 -25.19 36.27
N THR A 397 32.76 -25.88 36.15
CA THR A 397 32.94 -27.11 35.36
C THR A 397 32.81 -28.38 36.19
N SER A 398 32.62 -28.27 37.51
CA SER A 398 32.69 -29.38 38.46
C SER A 398 31.36 -30.13 38.65
N PHE A 399 30.33 -29.79 37.89
CA PHE A 399 29.06 -30.53 37.79
C PHE A 399 28.98 -31.44 36.54
N GLY A 400 29.81 -31.21 35.53
CA GLY A 400 29.77 -31.94 34.27
C GLY A 400 30.32 -31.13 33.09
N THR A 401 30.08 -31.62 31.87
CA THR A 401 30.46 -30.92 30.63
C THR A 401 29.28 -30.86 29.67
N PHE A 402 29.08 -29.69 29.08
CA PHE A 402 28.14 -29.50 27.97
C PHE A 402 28.72 -30.06 26.68
N ASP A 403 27.85 -30.53 25.79
CA ASP A 403 28.18 -31.00 24.46
C ASP A 403 28.76 -29.85 23.61
N LYS A 404 29.97 -30.05 23.08
CA LYS A 404 30.75 -28.99 22.39
C LYS A 404 30.17 -28.60 21.03
N ASP A 405 29.34 -29.45 20.44
CA ASP A 405 28.68 -29.16 19.18
C ASP A 405 27.50 -28.20 19.36
N ILE A 406 27.13 -27.85 20.61
CA ILE A 406 26.21 -26.76 20.91
C ILE A 406 26.88 -25.43 20.53
N ILE A 407 26.34 -24.79 19.49
CA ILE A 407 26.61 -23.40 19.14
C ILE A 407 26.01 -22.52 20.25
N VAL A 408 26.78 -21.58 20.77
CA VAL A 408 26.31 -20.66 21.81
C VAL A 408 25.87 -19.34 21.20
N SER A 409 24.58 -19.04 21.35
CA SER A 409 23.98 -17.73 21.17
C SER A 409 24.37 -16.86 22.38
N MET A 410 25.48 -16.13 22.24
CA MET A 410 26.06 -15.33 23.32
C MET A 410 25.35 -13.99 23.41
N TRP A 411 24.34 -13.90 24.27
CA TRP A 411 23.49 -12.72 24.42
C TRP A 411 23.88 -11.83 25.59
N THR A 412 24.18 -12.41 26.76
CA THR A 412 24.42 -11.65 27.99
C THR A 412 25.80 -11.89 28.58
N GLY A 413 26.38 -10.83 29.16
CA GLY A 413 27.56 -10.93 30.03
C GLY A 413 27.22 -11.25 31.50
N GLY A 414 25.93 -11.37 31.81
CA GLY A 414 25.42 -11.46 33.17
C GLY A 414 25.34 -10.09 33.87
N TRP A 415 24.82 -10.09 35.09
CA TRP A 415 24.61 -8.89 35.90
C TRP A 415 24.87 -9.18 37.38
N GLY A 416 24.53 -8.24 38.28
CA GLY A 416 24.78 -8.37 39.72
C GLY A 416 24.18 -9.65 40.33
N GLY A 417 25.06 -10.59 40.70
CA GLY A 417 24.67 -11.91 41.19
C GLY A 417 23.99 -12.79 40.14
N TYR A 418 24.35 -12.63 38.87
CA TYR A 418 23.93 -13.50 37.75
C TYR A 418 25.16 -13.77 36.87
N ASP A 419 26.02 -14.64 37.35
CA ASP A 419 27.43 -14.73 37.00
C ASP A 419 27.71 -15.79 35.92
N VAL A 420 27.24 -15.53 34.70
CA VAL A 420 27.41 -16.42 33.53
C VAL A 420 28.88 -16.65 33.15
N ALA A 421 29.18 -17.73 32.40
CA ALA A 421 30.49 -17.97 31.81
C ALA A 421 30.93 -16.81 30.87
N SER A 422 32.24 -16.58 30.75
CA SER A 422 32.76 -15.67 29.72
C SER A 422 32.79 -16.33 28.34
N SER A 423 32.58 -15.55 27.27
CA SER A 423 32.64 -16.08 25.90
C SER A 423 34.02 -16.67 25.58
N LYS A 424 35.07 -16.07 26.14
CA LYS A 424 36.43 -16.64 26.19
C LYS A 424 36.45 -18.04 26.82
N SER A 425 35.90 -18.19 28.03
CA SER A 425 35.79 -19.45 28.78
C SER A 425 34.98 -20.52 28.02
N LEU A 426 34.02 -20.13 27.17
CA LEU A 426 33.25 -21.04 26.32
C LEU A 426 34.01 -21.50 25.07
N VAL A 427 34.68 -20.58 24.36
CA VAL A 427 35.56 -20.92 23.22
C VAL A 427 36.73 -21.82 23.67
N GLU A 428 37.32 -21.56 24.83
CA GLU A 428 38.36 -22.41 25.44
C GLU A 428 37.88 -23.85 25.75
N LYS A 429 36.57 -24.08 25.83
CA LYS A 429 35.97 -25.42 26.00
C LYS A 429 35.60 -26.09 24.67
N GLY A 430 35.64 -25.35 23.57
CA GLY A 430 35.43 -25.82 22.19
C GLY A 430 34.11 -25.40 21.54
N HIS A 431 33.30 -24.54 22.18
CA HIS A 431 32.04 -24.07 21.59
C HIS A 431 32.26 -23.03 20.50
N GLN A 432 31.40 -23.05 19.46
CA GLN A 432 31.30 -21.99 18.47
C GLN A 432 30.34 -20.90 18.95
N ILE A 433 30.62 -19.62 18.66
CA ILE A 433 29.80 -18.49 19.10
C ILE A 433 29.02 -17.87 17.94
N ILE A 434 27.72 -17.61 18.14
CA ILE A 434 26.98 -16.57 17.44
C ILE A 434 26.81 -15.41 18.43
N ASN A 435 27.15 -14.19 17.99
CA ASN A 435 27.05 -13.01 18.84
C ASN A 435 25.62 -12.48 18.83
N THR A 436 24.92 -12.55 19.96
CA THR A 436 23.49 -12.19 20.10
C THR A 436 23.33 -11.02 21.07
N ASN A 437 24.31 -10.12 21.09
CA ASN A 437 24.54 -9.10 22.12
C ASN A 437 23.26 -8.30 22.46
N ASP A 438 22.88 -8.33 23.74
CA ASP A 438 21.63 -7.72 24.25
C ASP A 438 21.59 -6.18 24.06
N ALA A 439 22.73 -5.54 23.81
CA ALA A 439 22.80 -4.15 23.37
C ALA A 439 21.95 -3.86 22.12
N TRP A 440 21.70 -4.85 21.27
CA TRP A 440 20.91 -4.69 20.03
C TRP A 440 19.42 -5.06 20.18
N TYR A 441 18.99 -5.50 21.36
CA TYR A 441 17.62 -5.97 21.58
C TYR A 441 16.58 -4.84 21.48
N TYR A 442 15.42 -5.18 20.95
CA TYR A 442 14.23 -4.33 20.90
C TYR A 442 12.99 -5.13 21.33
N VAL A 443 12.31 -4.67 22.37
CA VAL A 443 11.04 -5.26 22.82
C VAL A 443 9.87 -4.47 22.23
N LEU A 444 8.95 -5.16 21.55
CA LEU A 444 7.80 -4.56 20.89
C LEU A 444 6.96 -3.71 21.87
N GLY A 445 6.55 -2.53 21.42
CA GLY A 445 5.82 -1.56 22.24
C GLY A 445 6.71 -0.61 23.05
N ARG A 446 7.95 -0.99 23.36
CA ARG A 446 8.95 -0.11 23.99
C ARG A 446 9.61 0.74 22.90
N ASN A 447 8.89 1.74 22.42
CA ASN A 447 9.16 2.40 21.13
C ASN A 447 10.13 3.59 21.19
N ALA A 448 10.47 4.09 22.38
CA ALA A 448 11.36 5.25 22.57
C ALA A 448 12.03 5.25 23.96
N GLU A 449 12.99 6.16 24.18
CA GLU A 449 13.62 6.37 25.49
C GLU A 449 12.58 6.55 26.62
N GLY A 450 12.88 5.97 27.79
CA GLY A 450 11.99 5.99 28.96
C GLY A 450 10.89 4.92 28.97
N GLN A 451 10.62 4.23 27.85
CA GLN A 451 9.57 3.21 27.73
C GLN A 451 10.02 1.81 28.21
N GLY A 452 10.91 1.74 29.20
CA GLY A 452 11.50 0.51 29.73
C GLY A 452 12.81 0.07 29.05
N TRP A 453 13.35 -1.05 29.52
CA TRP A 453 14.58 -1.67 28.99
C TRP A 453 14.36 -2.29 27.62
N TYR A 454 15.41 -2.30 26.79
CA TYR A 454 15.38 -2.77 25.40
C TYR A 454 14.34 -2.00 24.56
N ASN A 455 14.19 -0.70 24.81
CA ASN A 455 13.40 0.15 23.92
C ASN A 455 14.13 0.41 22.59
N LEU A 456 13.40 0.79 21.55
CA LEU A 456 13.95 0.95 20.20
C LEU A 456 15.13 1.92 20.14
N ASP A 457 15.08 3.05 20.85
CA ASP A 457 16.19 4.02 20.87
C ASP A 457 17.41 3.46 21.62
N GLN A 458 17.21 2.63 22.65
CA GLN A 458 18.27 1.90 23.33
C GLN A 458 18.94 0.89 22.38
N GLY A 459 18.16 0.05 21.69
CA GLY A 459 18.68 -0.92 20.72
C GLY A 459 19.42 -0.26 19.56
N LEU A 460 18.90 0.85 19.03
CA LEU A 460 19.58 1.66 18.00
C LEU A 460 20.88 2.31 18.51
N ASN A 461 20.93 2.72 19.77
CA ASN A 461 22.16 3.23 20.39
C ASN A 461 23.16 2.11 20.68
N GLY A 462 22.73 0.91 21.07
CA GLY A 462 23.62 -0.24 21.21
C GLY A 462 24.21 -0.67 19.86
N ILE A 463 23.39 -0.74 18.81
CA ILE A 463 23.84 -1.01 17.43
C ILE A 463 24.93 -0.01 16.98
N LYS A 464 24.79 1.27 17.36
CA LYS A 464 25.74 2.33 17.01
C LYS A 464 27.09 2.23 17.76
N ASN A 465 27.10 1.70 18.99
CA ASN A 465 28.27 1.72 19.87
C ASN A 465 28.92 0.33 20.07
N THR A 466 28.21 -0.74 19.76
CA THR A 466 28.61 -2.14 19.92
C THR A 466 28.62 -2.81 18.54
N PRO A 467 29.78 -2.94 17.88
CA PRO A 467 29.88 -3.55 16.55
C PRO A 467 29.67 -5.08 16.60
N ILE A 468 29.38 -5.70 15.46
CA ILE A 468 29.05 -7.14 15.32
C ILE A 468 30.09 -8.10 15.92
N THR A 469 31.35 -7.68 16.02
CA THR A 469 32.46 -8.44 16.64
C THR A 469 32.57 -8.28 18.16
N SER A 470 31.82 -7.37 18.78
CA SER A 470 31.85 -7.14 20.23
C SER A 470 30.98 -8.16 20.96
N VAL A 471 31.59 -9.26 21.38
CA VAL A 471 30.92 -10.36 22.07
C VAL A 471 30.79 -10.07 23.58
N PRO A 472 29.64 -10.36 24.23
CA PRO A 472 29.49 -10.23 25.68
C PRO A 472 30.57 -10.98 26.46
N LYS A 473 31.04 -10.37 27.55
CA LYS A 473 31.99 -10.93 28.53
C LYS A 473 33.17 -11.66 27.88
N ALA A 474 33.92 -10.95 27.03
CA ALA A 474 35.08 -11.49 26.31
C ALA A 474 36.39 -11.56 27.14
N ASP A 475 36.39 -11.07 28.38
CA ASP A 475 37.56 -11.01 29.29
C ASP A 475 38.84 -10.40 28.65
N GLY A 476 38.67 -9.49 27.68
CA GLY A 476 39.77 -8.85 26.95
C GLY A 476 40.38 -9.69 25.82
N ALA A 477 39.82 -10.87 25.50
CA ALA A 477 40.21 -11.66 24.34
C ALA A 477 39.41 -11.27 23.09
N GLU A 478 39.99 -11.54 21.92
CA GLU A 478 39.26 -11.56 20.64
C GLU A 478 38.51 -12.90 20.52
N ILE A 479 37.21 -12.85 20.21
CA ILE A 479 36.34 -14.03 20.21
C ILE A 479 35.95 -14.37 18.78
N PRO A 480 36.27 -15.58 18.27
CA PRO A 480 35.85 -16.01 16.94
C PRO A 480 34.34 -16.24 16.90
N ILE A 481 33.67 -15.64 15.92
CA ILE A 481 32.21 -15.72 15.72
C ILE A 481 31.85 -16.34 14.38
N LEU A 482 30.79 -17.16 14.37
CA LEU A 482 30.12 -17.62 13.15
C LEU A 482 29.31 -16.50 12.49
N GLY A 483 28.90 -15.49 13.26
CA GLY A 483 27.99 -14.44 12.83
C GLY A 483 27.45 -13.61 13.99
N GLY A 484 26.56 -12.67 13.65
CA GLY A 484 25.86 -11.82 14.63
C GLY A 484 24.35 -11.81 14.41
N MET A 485 23.60 -11.70 15.50
CA MET A 485 22.15 -11.77 15.56
C MET A 485 21.54 -10.59 16.31
N VAL A 486 20.73 -9.79 15.63
CA VAL A 486 19.90 -8.74 16.22
C VAL A 486 18.50 -9.29 16.51
N ALA A 487 17.94 -9.02 17.69
CA ALA A 487 16.71 -9.68 18.14
C ALA A 487 15.58 -8.70 18.50
N ALA A 488 14.38 -9.01 18.03
CA ALA A 488 13.14 -8.35 18.39
C ALA A 488 12.25 -9.31 19.21
N TRP A 489 11.87 -8.86 20.41
CA TRP A 489 11.25 -9.66 21.46
C TRP A 489 9.83 -9.18 21.78
N ALA A 490 9.00 -10.07 22.31
CA ALA A 490 7.60 -9.81 22.58
C ALA A 490 7.20 -10.09 24.04
N ASP A 491 8.01 -9.64 25.02
CA ASP A 491 7.75 -9.71 26.48
C ASP A 491 6.34 -9.28 26.88
N THR A 492 5.74 -8.37 26.09
CA THR A 492 4.38 -7.90 26.20
C THR A 492 3.69 -8.18 24.86
N PRO A 493 3.20 -9.41 24.63
CA PRO A 493 2.78 -9.85 23.30
C PRO A 493 1.47 -9.20 22.82
N SER A 494 0.77 -8.48 23.70
CA SER A 494 -0.32 -7.56 23.36
C SER A 494 0.14 -6.24 22.71
N ALA A 495 1.45 -5.94 22.70
CA ALA A 495 1.98 -4.78 22.01
C ALA A 495 1.78 -4.90 20.48
N ARG A 496 1.45 -3.77 19.83
CA ARG A 496 1.33 -3.69 18.38
C ARG A 496 2.69 -3.94 17.72
N TYR A 497 2.77 -4.97 16.88
CA TYR A 497 3.86 -5.12 15.92
C TYR A 497 3.85 -3.94 14.93
N SER A 498 5.04 -3.41 14.65
CA SER A 498 5.25 -2.22 13.81
C SER A 498 6.40 -2.51 12.84
N PRO A 499 6.09 -2.92 11.59
CA PRO A 499 7.10 -3.31 10.59
C PRO A 499 8.19 -2.24 10.42
N SER A 500 7.79 -0.98 10.24
CA SER A 500 8.69 0.18 10.11
C SER A 500 9.71 0.33 11.25
N ARG A 501 9.36 -0.02 12.50
CA ARG A 501 10.26 0.03 13.66
C ARG A 501 11.26 -1.13 13.67
N LEU A 502 10.79 -2.34 13.36
CA LEU A 502 11.67 -3.51 13.17
C LEU A 502 12.66 -3.27 12.02
N PHE A 503 12.17 -2.79 10.87
CA PHE A 503 13.02 -2.52 9.70
C PHE A 503 14.00 -1.36 9.93
N LYS A 504 13.66 -0.38 10.79
CA LYS A 504 14.61 0.63 11.26
C LYS A 504 15.75 -0.04 12.06
N LEU A 505 15.44 -0.92 13.01
CA LEU A 505 16.44 -1.67 13.77
C LEU A 505 17.34 -2.52 12.84
N MET A 506 16.73 -3.33 11.97
CA MET A 506 17.45 -4.20 11.02
C MET A 506 18.37 -3.39 10.09
N ARG A 507 17.88 -2.29 9.52
CA ARG A 507 18.65 -1.42 8.62
C ARG A 507 19.80 -0.72 9.35
N HIS A 508 19.60 -0.30 10.59
CA HIS A 508 20.67 0.27 11.39
C HIS A 508 21.76 -0.76 11.71
N PHE A 509 21.41 -2.01 12.03
CA PHE A 509 22.40 -3.07 12.29
C PHE A 509 23.21 -3.41 11.03
N ALA A 510 22.55 -3.49 9.87
CA ALA A 510 23.21 -3.68 8.59
C ALA A 510 24.14 -2.51 8.23
N ASN A 511 23.66 -1.26 8.37
CA ASN A 511 24.44 -0.06 8.05
C ASN A 511 25.63 0.15 9.00
N ALA A 512 25.50 -0.18 10.29
CA ALA A 512 26.58 -0.04 11.27
C ALA A 512 27.73 -1.06 11.07
N ASN A 513 27.48 -2.14 10.34
CA ASN A 513 28.40 -3.25 10.13
C ASN A 513 28.56 -3.58 8.63
N ALA A 514 28.50 -2.56 7.77
CA ALA A 514 28.23 -2.69 6.34
C ALA A 514 29.20 -3.61 5.56
N ASP A 515 30.47 -3.75 6.00
CA ASP A 515 31.45 -4.68 5.43
C ASP A 515 31.05 -6.18 5.54
N TYR A 516 30.17 -6.51 6.49
CA TYR A 516 29.72 -7.89 6.74
C TYR A 516 28.44 -8.24 5.98
N PHE A 517 27.61 -7.24 5.66
CA PHE A 517 26.31 -7.42 4.98
C PHE A 517 26.51 -7.37 3.47
N ALA A 518 25.74 -8.17 2.73
CA ALA A 518 25.77 -8.11 1.26
C ALA A 518 25.19 -6.77 0.74
N ALA A 519 25.69 -6.33 -0.42
CA ALA A 519 25.06 -5.26 -1.20
C ALA A 519 23.72 -5.73 -1.79
N ASP A 520 22.86 -4.77 -2.16
CA ASP A 520 21.62 -5.02 -2.87
C ASP A 520 21.82 -4.94 -4.39
N TYR A 521 21.44 -6.01 -5.09
CA TYR A 521 21.52 -6.16 -6.54
C TYR A 521 20.14 -6.16 -7.20
N GLU A 522 19.02 -6.13 -6.46
CA GLU A 522 17.68 -6.07 -7.06
C GLU A 522 17.51 -4.84 -7.99
N PRO A 523 18.03 -3.63 -7.66
CA PRO A 523 18.05 -2.49 -8.58
C PRO A 523 18.86 -2.73 -9.87
N ALA A 524 19.95 -3.50 -9.79
CA ALA A 524 20.79 -3.85 -10.94
C ALA A 524 20.13 -4.89 -11.84
N GLU A 525 19.49 -5.91 -11.26
CA GLU A 525 18.67 -6.82 -12.03
C GLU A 525 17.48 -6.13 -12.70
N GLN A 526 16.82 -5.20 -12.00
CA GLN A 526 15.66 -4.49 -12.54
C GLN A 526 16.07 -3.55 -13.68
N ALA A 527 17.10 -2.74 -13.51
CA ALA A 527 17.63 -1.89 -14.58
C ALA A 527 18.09 -2.69 -15.82
N LEU A 528 18.54 -3.93 -15.65
CA LEU A 528 18.84 -4.86 -16.76
C LEU A 528 17.59 -5.46 -17.43
N LYS A 529 16.46 -5.57 -16.73
CA LYS A 529 15.15 -5.99 -17.27
C LYS A 529 14.46 -4.84 -18.02
N ASP A 530 14.69 -3.60 -17.58
CA ASP A 530 14.08 -2.38 -18.15
C ASP A 530 14.76 -1.88 -19.45
N VAL A 531 15.88 -2.49 -19.87
CA VAL A 531 16.54 -2.16 -21.14
C VAL A 531 15.65 -2.54 -22.33
N PRO A 532 15.31 -1.62 -23.26
CA PRO A 532 14.45 -1.91 -24.40
C PRO A 532 14.96 -3.08 -25.26
N THR A 533 14.08 -4.04 -25.55
CA THR A 533 14.41 -5.27 -26.28
C THR A 533 14.47 -5.07 -27.80
N ASP A 534 13.65 -4.18 -28.37
CA ASP A 534 13.82 -3.72 -29.75
C ASP A 534 14.57 -2.39 -29.80
N LEU A 535 15.84 -2.47 -30.18
CA LEU A 535 16.71 -1.29 -30.31
C LEU A 535 16.72 -0.70 -31.74
N LYS A 536 16.00 -1.29 -32.71
CA LYS A 536 16.09 -0.90 -34.14
C LYS A 536 15.59 0.52 -34.44
N ARG A 537 14.79 1.12 -33.56
CA ARG A 537 14.25 2.48 -33.74
C ARG A 537 15.22 3.58 -33.31
N TYR A 538 16.40 3.23 -32.77
CA TYR A 538 17.37 4.18 -32.21
C TYR A 538 18.68 4.27 -33.01
N THR A 539 19.46 5.33 -32.76
CA THR A 539 20.77 5.57 -33.39
C THR A 539 21.85 4.61 -32.88
N ALA A 540 22.79 4.24 -33.76
CA ALA A 540 23.87 3.31 -33.42
C ALA A 540 24.76 3.82 -32.26
N GLU A 541 24.95 5.13 -32.16
CA GLU A 541 25.72 5.80 -31.13
C GLU A 541 25.07 5.67 -29.74
N SER A 542 23.75 5.82 -29.66
CA SER A 542 23.02 5.70 -28.38
C SER A 542 22.86 4.24 -27.95
N ILE A 543 22.66 3.32 -28.91
CA ILE A 543 22.69 1.86 -28.67
C ILE A 543 24.05 1.42 -28.11
N ALA A 544 25.16 1.95 -28.63
CA ALA A 544 26.50 1.62 -28.14
C ALA A 544 26.71 2.07 -26.68
N ALA A 545 26.20 3.26 -26.31
CA ALA A 545 26.24 3.76 -24.93
C ALA A 545 25.46 2.85 -23.96
N VAL A 546 24.25 2.42 -24.34
CA VAL A 546 23.46 1.45 -23.55
C VAL A 546 24.21 0.14 -23.41
N LYS A 547 24.82 -0.40 -24.47
CA LYS A 547 25.49 -1.71 -24.42
C LYS A 547 26.77 -1.72 -23.57
N GLU A 548 27.54 -0.63 -23.54
CA GLU A 548 28.67 -0.52 -22.60
C GLU A 548 28.22 -0.31 -21.15
N ALA A 549 27.11 0.41 -20.91
CA ALA A 549 26.54 0.54 -19.56
C ALA A 549 25.93 -0.79 -19.05
N GLU A 550 25.20 -1.53 -19.90
CA GLU A 550 24.65 -2.85 -19.59
C GLU A 550 25.77 -3.83 -19.23
N LYS A 551 26.84 -3.82 -20.02
CA LYS A 551 28.07 -4.59 -19.77
C LYS A 551 28.75 -4.19 -18.46
N ALA A 552 28.77 -2.91 -18.09
CA ALA A 552 29.31 -2.47 -16.80
C ALA A 552 28.50 -3.03 -15.62
N VAL A 553 27.16 -2.99 -15.67
CA VAL A 553 26.30 -3.60 -14.64
C VAL A 553 26.50 -5.12 -14.58
N ARG A 554 26.56 -5.80 -15.74
CA ARG A 554 26.85 -7.25 -15.83
C ARG A 554 28.29 -7.64 -15.44
N SER A 555 29.19 -6.67 -15.21
CA SER A 555 30.58 -6.89 -14.80
C SER A 555 30.87 -6.47 -13.35
N LEU A 556 29.83 -6.14 -12.57
CA LEU A 556 29.95 -5.99 -11.12
C LEU A 556 30.39 -7.32 -10.49
N ASP A 557 31.25 -7.26 -9.48
CA ASP A 557 31.51 -8.43 -8.61
C ASP A 557 30.19 -8.85 -7.95
N SER A 558 29.94 -10.15 -7.79
CA SER A 558 28.75 -10.69 -7.12
C SER A 558 28.86 -10.69 -5.58
N ASN A 559 30.01 -10.33 -5.04
CA ASN A 559 30.33 -10.36 -3.60
C ASN A 559 30.66 -8.96 -3.06
N LEU A 560 29.98 -7.92 -3.53
CA LEU A 560 30.10 -6.59 -2.94
C LEU A 560 29.40 -6.56 -1.58
N SER A 561 30.05 -5.92 -0.62
CA SER A 561 29.46 -5.61 0.69
C SER A 561 28.57 -4.37 0.63
N ARG A 562 27.70 -4.19 1.63
CA ARG A 562 26.81 -3.04 1.75
C ARG A 562 27.57 -1.71 1.83
N ALA A 563 28.84 -1.72 2.25
CA ALA A 563 29.74 -0.57 2.23
C ALA A 563 30.12 -0.11 0.81
N GLN A 564 29.86 -0.92 -0.22
CA GLN A 564 30.22 -0.69 -1.61
C GLN A 564 28.99 -0.41 -2.52
N GLN A 565 27.79 -0.22 -1.94
CA GLN A 565 26.51 -0.05 -2.64
C GLN A 565 26.57 1.04 -3.74
N ASP A 566 27.21 2.18 -3.46
CA ASP A 566 27.47 3.27 -4.42
C ASP A 566 28.05 2.79 -5.77
N THR A 567 28.77 1.66 -5.79
CA THR A 567 29.32 1.04 -7.01
C THR A 567 28.22 0.48 -7.91
N ILE A 568 27.23 -0.20 -7.30
CA ILE A 568 26.06 -0.75 -7.97
C ILE A 568 25.15 0.39 -8.41
N ASP A 569 24.80 1.28 -7.49
CA ASP A 569 23.88 2.40 -7.73
C ASP A 569 24.38 3.33 -8.84
N LYS A 570 25.70 3.54 -8.93
CA LYS A 570 26.34 4.29 -10.02
C LYS A 570 26.32 3.53 -11.35
N ALA A 571 26.50 2.21 -11.35
CA ALA A 571 26.40 1.40 -12.57
C ALA A 571 24.96 1.39 -13.09
N VAL A 572 23.97 1.24 -12.20
CA VAL A 572 22.53 1.37 -12.47
C VAL A 572 22.20 2.75 -13.02
N SER A 573 22.59 3.82 -12.32
CA SER A 573 22.35 5.20 -12.76
C SER A 573 22.94 5.48 -14.15
N ASN A 574 24.12 4.96 -14.46
CA ASN A 574 24.71 5.05 -15.81
C ASN A 574 23.90 4.30 -16.87
N LEU A 575 23.36 3.11 -16.55
CA LEU A 575 22.51 2.35 -17.46
C LEU A 575 21.17 3.04 -17.71
N THR A 576 20.47 3.47 -16.67
CA THR A 576 19.23 4.26 -16.79
C THR A 576 19.47 5.53 -17.60
N THR A 577 20.53 6.28 -17.29
CA THR A 577 20.94 7.48 -18.03
C THR A 577 21.26 7.21 -19.51
N ALA A 578 21.78 6.02 -19.84
CA ALA A 578 22.04 5.63 -21.23
C ALA A 578 20.74 5.26 -21.96
N VAL A 579 19.82 4.56 -21.29
CA VAL A 579 18.50 4.20 -21.82
C VAL A 579 17.64 5.45 -22.06
N GLU A 580 17.62 6.40 -21.13
CA GLU A 580 16.98 7.72 -21.29
C GLU A 580 17.53 8.53 -22.49
N LYS A 581 18.79 8.27 -22.88
CA LYS A 581 19.47 8.94 -24.00
C LYS A 581 19.42 8.16 -25.32
N LEU A 582 18.64 7.07 -25.38
CA LEU A 582 18.31 6.39 -26.63
C LEU A 582 17.62 7.37 -27.59
N THR A 583 18.33 7.74 -28.64
CA THR A 583 17.91 8.77 -29.60
C THR A 583 17.25 8.08 -30.79
N LEU A 584 16.00 8.43 -31.13
CA LEU A 584 15.29 7.83 -32.26
C LEU A 584 15.96 8.17 -33.61
N THR A 585 15.83 7.29 -34.60
CA THR A 585 16.15 7.64 -36.00
C THR A 585 15.16 8.70 -36.52
N PRO A 586 15.51 9.51 -37.54
CA PRO A 586 14.61 10.55 -38.07
C PRO A 586 13.24 10.01 -38.52
N GLU A 587 13.21 8.80 -39.07
CA GLU A 587 12.00 8.11 -39.50
C GLU A 587 11.14 7.66 -38.30
N ALA A 588 11.77 7.08 -37.27
CA ALA A 588 11.08 6.66 -36.06
C ALA A 588 10.63 7.86 -35.21
N GLN A 589 11.39 8.95 -35.18
CA GLN A 589 10.99 10.21 -34.54
C GLN A 589 9.72 10.77 -35.19
N LYS A 590 9.64 10.77 -36.52
CA LYS A 590 8.44 11.23 -37.24
C LYS A 590 7.20 10.37 -36.97
N GLU A 591 7.39 9.06 -36.80
CA GLU A 591 6.34 8.13 -36.39
C GLU A 591 5.90 8.40 -34.93
N GLU A 592 6.86 8.61 -34.03
CA GLU A 592 6.60 8.88 -32.61
C GLU A 592 5.97 10.27 -32.39
N ASP A 593 6.34 11.29 -33.17
CA ASP A 593 5.72 12.62 -33.15
C ASP A 593 4.25 12.54 -33.61
N ALA A 594 3.97 11.77 -34.65
CA ALA A 594 2.60 11.54 -35.12
C ALA A 594 1.75 10.77 -34.09
N LYS A 595 2.34 9.78 -33.42
CA LYS A 595 1.73 9.07 -32.28
C LYS A 595 1.49 10.01 -31.10
N ARG A 596 2.44 10.89 -30.76
CA ARG A 596 2.34 11.86 -29.66
C ARG A 596 1.23 12.89 -29.89
N GLU A 597 1.01 13.35 -31.11
CA GLU A 597 -0.16 14.20 -31.44
C GLU A 597 -1.50 13.48 -31.19
N VAL A 598 -1.59 12.18 -31.46
CA VAL A 598 -2.77 11.36 -31.12
C VAL A 598 -2.90 11.18 -29.60
N GLU A 599 -1.80 10.98 -28.88
CA GLU A 599 -1.78 10.87 -27.42
C GLU A 599 -2.24 12.17 -26.73
N LYS A 600 -1.82 13.35 -27.21
CA LYS A 600 -2.33 14.65 -26.75
C LYS A 600 -3.84 14.79 -26.93
N LEU A 601 -4.36 14.33 -28.07
CA LEU A 601 -5.80 14.32 -28.35
C LEU A 601 -6.57 13.30 -27.50
N ALA A 602 -5.92 12.21 -27.11
CA ALA A 602 -6.48 11.18 -26.24
C ALA A 602 -6.51 11.57 -24.75
N LYS A 603 -5.63 12.48 -24.29
CA LYS A 603 -5.70 13.04 -22.93
C LYS A 603 -7.04 13.75 -22.68
N ASN A 604 -7.53 13.71 -21.44
CA ASN A 604 -8.75 14.41 -21.05
C ASN A 604 -8.53 15.93 -21.01
N LYS A 605 -9.51 16.70 -21.47
CA LYS A 605 -9.62 18.17 -21.34
C LYS A 605 -10.93 18.44 -20.63
N VAL A 606 -10.89 18.85 -19.37
CA VAL A 606 -12.07 18.90 -18.51
C VAL A 606 -12.35 20.33 -18.05
N ILE A 607 -13.63 20.70 -18.03
CA ILE A 607 -14.13 21.91 -17.35
C ILE A 607 -14.93 21.47 -16.12
N SER A 608 -14.54 21.95 -14.94
CA SER A 608 -15.21 21.67 -13.66
C SER A 608 -16.12 22.83 -13.26
N ILE A 609 -17.36 22.50 -12.88
CA ILE A 609 -18.39 23.45 -12.41
C ILE A 609 -18.84 23.05 -11.01
N ASP A 610 -18.70 23.97 -10.04
CA ASP A 610 -19.21 23.83 -8.67
C ASP A 610 -20.73 24.07 -8.59
N ALA A 611 -21.49 23.08 -9.04
CA ALA A 611 -22.94 23.04 -8.93
C ALA A 611 -23.44 22.41 -7.59
N GLY A 612 -22.54 22.23 -6.62
CA GLY A 612 -22.87 21.80 -5.25
C GLY A 612 -23.11 23.01 -4.35
N ARG A 613 -22.17 23.96 -4.31
CA ARG A 613 -22.35 25.20 -3.52
C ARG A 613 -23.46 26.06 -4.09
N LYS A 614 -23.43 26.28 -5.40
CA LYS A 614 -24.37 27.12 -6.15
C LYS A 614 -25.30 26.28 -7.03
N TYR A 615 -26.56 26.69 -7.19
CA TYR A 615 -27.46 26.02 -8.13
C TYR A 615 -27.21 26.49 -9.57
N PHE A 616 -27.17 25.51 -10.49
CA PHE A 616 -27.15 25.72 -11.94
C PHE A 616 -28.32 24.99 -12.56
N SER A 617 -29.08 25.66 -13.43
CA SER A 617 -30.14 25.02 -14.21
C SER A 617 -29.58 24.09 -15.29
N LEU A 618 -30.38 23.10 -15.70
CA LEU A 618 -30.05 22.20 -16.81
C LEU A 618 -29.61 22.97 -18.06
N ASP A 619 -30.28 24.07 -18.41
CA ASP A 619 -29.96 24.83 -19.63
C ASP A 619 -28.66 25.62 -19.54
N GLN A 620 -28.23 26.07 -18.35
CA GLN A 620 -26.88 26.62 -18.15
C GLN A 620 -25.82 25.53 -18.36
N LEU A 621 -26.03 24.34 -17.76
CA LEU A 621 -25.12 23.20 -17.92
C LEU A 621 -25.06 22.70 -19.38
N LYS A 622 -26.18 22.71 -20.11
CA LYS A 622 -26.21 22.42 -21.55
C LYS A 622 -25.41 23.43 -22.38
N ARG A 623 -25.49 24.74 -22.09
CA ARG A 623 -24.69 25.74 -22.81
C ARG A 623 -23.19 25.62 -22.50
N ILE A 624 -22.82 25.26 -21.27
CA ILE A 624 -21.44 24.89 -20.91
C ILE A 624 -20.99 23.64 -21.69
N VAL A 625 -21.85 22.63 -21.85
CA VAL A 625 -21.60 21.44 -22.69
C VAL A 625 -21.40 21.83 -24.18
N ASP A 626 -22.24 22.71 -24.72
CA ASP A 626 -22.10 23.18 -26.10
C ASP A 626 -20.78 23.94 -26.31
N LYS A 627 -20.42 24.84 -25.39
CA LYS A 627 -19.16 25.60 -25.47
C LYS A 627 -17.94 24.71 -25.26
N ALA A 628 -18.01 23.75 -24.34
CA ALA A 628 -16.97 22.74 -24.15
C ALA A 628 -16.73 21.93 -25.45
N SER A 629 -17.80 21.54 -26.15
CA SER A 629 -17.71 20.80 -27.41
C SER A 629 -17.22 21.65 -28.59
N GLU A 630 -17.61 22.92 -28.65
CA GLU A 630 -17.11 23.90 -29.64
C GLU A 630 -15.61 24.17 -29.46
N LEU A 631 -15.14 24.20 -28.21
CA LEU A 631 -13.74 24.46 -27.87
C LEU A 631 -12.85 23.20 -27.92
N GLY A 632 -13.43 22.00 -27.99
CA GLY A 632 -12.69 20.74 -28.12
C GLY A 632 -12.26 20.09 -26.80
N TYR A 633 -13.00 20.36 -25.71
CA TYR A 633 -12.92 19.61 -24.46
C TYR A 633 -13.32 18.13 -24.67
N SER A 634 -13.05 17.26 -23.68
CA SER A 634 -13.49 15.85 -23.69
C SER A 634 -14.58 15.54 -22.68
N ASP A 635 -14.64 16.25 -21.55
CA ASP A 635 -15.58 15.96 -20.46
C ASP A 635 -16.00 17.23 -19.72
N ILE A 636 -17.19 17.20 -19.12
CA ILE A 636 -17.61 18.15 -18.09
C ILE A 636 -17.53 17.49 -16.71
N HIS A 637 -16.84 18.12 -15.75
CA HIS A 637 -16.88 17.73 -14.34
C HIS A 637 -17.93 18.59 -13.64
N VAL A 638 -18.85 17.95 -12.91
CA VAL A 638 -19.96 18.63 -12.25
C VAL A 638 -19.99 18.18 -10.80
N LEU A 639 -19.64 19.08 -9.90
CA LEU A 639 -19.85 18.83 -8.48
C LEU A 639 -21.35 18.96 -8.21
N LEU A 640 -21.95 17.90 -7.69
CA LEU A 640 -23.38 17.80 -7.35
C LEU A 640 -23.58 17.69 -5.83
N GLY A 641 -22.58 17.15 -5.12
CA GLY A 641 -22.40 17.30 -3.68
C GLY A 641 -21.06 17.99 -3.43
N ASN A 642 -21.11 19.21 -2.89
CA ASN A 642 -19.95 20.02 -2.48
C ASN A 642 -20.45 21.18 -1.63
N ASP A 643 -20.28 21.06 -0.31
CA ASP A 643 -21.04 21.71 0.77
C ASP A 643 -22.57 21.44 0.65
N GLY A 644 -23.21 21.96 -0.39
CA GLY A 644 -24.58 21.64 -0.81
C GLY A 644 -24.66 20.35 -1.63
N LEU A 645 -25.78 19.62 -1.51
CA LEU A 645 -26.09 18.40 -2.25
C LEU A 645 -27.27 18.66 -3.20
N ARG A 646 -26.99 19.21 -4.37
CA ARG A 646 -27.97 19.75 -5.34
C ARG A 646 -28.42 18.75 -6.40
N PHE A 647 -28.44 17.47 -6.07
CA PHE A 647 -28.97 16.41 -6.95
C PHE A 647 -29.86 15.46 -6.15
N LEU A 648 -31.03 15.12 -6.68
CA LEU A 648 -31.94 14.12 -6.09
C LEU A 648 -32.35 13.07 -7.12
N LEU A 649 -32.28 11.80 -6.71
CA LEU A 649 -32.80 10.66 -7.46
C LEU A 649 -34.32 10.54 -7.29
N ASP A 650 -34.98 9.86 -8.22
CA ASP A 650 -36.44 9.68 -8.15
C ASP A 650 -36.86 8.82 -6.95
N ASP A 651 -36.00 7.86 -6.56
CA ASP A 651 -36.03 7.15 -5.29
C ASP A 651 -34.78 7.46 -4.48
N MET A 652 -34.95 8.02 -3.28
CA MET A 652 -33.88 8.31 -2.31
C MET A 652 -33.91 7.40 -1.08
N THR A 653 -34.58 6.24 -1.13
CA THR A 653 -34.67 5.30 -0.01
C THR A 653 -33.29 4.78 0.38
N ILE A 654 -32.82 5.09 1.59
CA ILE A 654 -31.54 4.60 2.14
C ILE A 654 -31.80 3.46 3.11
N THR A 655 -30.95 2.43 3.10
CA THR A 655 -30.92 1.41 4.15
C THR A 655 -29.51 1.34 4.74
N ALA A 656 -29.39 1.70 6.01
CA ALA A 656 -28.16 1.75 6.78
C ALA A 656 -28.50 1.59 8.27
N ASN A 657 -27.53 1.22 9.12
CA ASN A 657 -27.73 1.17 10.58
C ASN A 657 -28.90 0.26 11.03
N GLY A 658 -29.16 -0.81 10.27
CA GLY A 658 -30.28 -1.73 10.51
C GLY A 658 -31.68 -1.16 10.25
N LYS A 659 -31.81 0.06 9.72
CA LYS A 659 -33.08 0.75 9.45
C LYS A 659 -33.16 1.26 8.00
N THR A 660 -34.37 1.52 7.54
CA THR A 660 -34.65 2.09 6.21
C THR A 660 -35.27 3.47 6.37
N TYR A 661 -34.65 4.46 5.75
CA TYR A 661 -35.12 5.85 5.68
C TYR A 661 -35.94 6.01 4.40
N ALA A 662 -37.16 6.53 4.48
CA ALA A 662 -38.03 6.65 3.31
C ALA A 662 -37.50 7.70 2.32
N SER A 663 -37.67 7.44 1.02
CA SER A 663 -37.25 8.35 -0.06
C SER A 663 -37.59 9.81 0.20
N ASP A 664 -38.83 10.10 0.60
CA ASP A 664 -39.31 11.48 0.66
C ASP A 664 -38.84 12.18 1.95
N ASP A 665 -38.60 11.43 3.04
CA ASP A 665 -37.92 11.96 4.22
C ASP A 665 -36.47 12.35 3.89
N VAL A 666 -35.75 11.49 3.15
CA VAL A 666 -34.37 11.76 2.71
C VAL A 666 -34.31 12.95 1.75
N LYS A 667 -35.23 13.07 0.79
CA LYS A 667 -35.36 14.26 -0.09
C LYS A 667 -35.61 15.52 0.72
N ASN A 668 -36.58 15.50 1.64
CA ASN A 668 -36.93 16.65 2.48
C ASN A 668 -35.76 17.06 3.39
N ALA A 669 -35.02 16.09 3.94
CA ALA A 669 -33.84 16.32 4.75
C ALA A 669 -32.70 16.98 3.95
N ILE A 670 -32.41 16.49 2.73
CA ILE A 670 -31.39 17.06 1.84
C ILE A 670 -31.81 18.47 1.36
N ILE A 671 -33.09 18.70 1.04
CA ILE A 671 -33.61 20.04 0.72
C ILE A 671 -33.45 20.99 1.90
N ALA A 672 -33.72 20.54 3.14
CA ALA A 672 -33.51 21.35 4.33
C ALA A 672 -32.02 21.66 4.56
N GLY A 673 -31.13 20.69 4.34
CA GLY A 673 -29.67 20.89 4.42
C GLY A 673 -29.14 21.87 3.39
N ASN A 674 -29.58 21.76 2.13
CA ASN A 674 -29.25 22.72 1.06
C ASN A 674 -29.64 24.15 1.45
N LYS A 675 -30.84 24.33 2.02
CA LYS A 675 -31.33 25.64 2.47
C LYS A 675 -30.59 26.16 3.71
N ALA A 676 -30.13 25.28 4.59
CA ALA A 676 -29.35 25.63 5.77
C ALA A 676 -27.92 26.09 5.42
N TYR A 677 -27.33 25.50 4.38
CA TYR A 677 -26.07 25.98 3.78
C TYR A 677 -26.30 27.27 2.97
N TYR A 678 -27.08 27.19 1.89
CA TYR A 678 -27.45 28.32 1.05
C TYR A 678 -28.74 28.06 0.26
N ASP A 679 -29.83 28.70 0.71
CA ASP A 679 -31.11 28.76 -0.02
C ASP A 679 -30.99 29.63 -1.28
N ASP A 680 -30.38 29.06 -2.32
CA ASP A 680 -30.13 29.73 -3.60
C ASP A 680 -31.47 30.08 -4.30
N PRO A 681 -31.75 31.37 -4.56
CA PRO A 681 -33.01 31.80 -5.17
C PRO A 681 -33.18 31.33 -6.63
N ASN A 682 -32.14 30.80 -7.26
CA ASN A 682 -32.20 30.26 -8.62
C ASN A 682 -32.71 28.81 -8.67
N GLY A 683 -32.70 28.09 -7.54
CA GLY A 683 -33.16 26.70 -7.43
C GLY A 683 -32.44 25.91 -6.32
N THR A 684 -32.98 24.76 -5.92
CA THR A 684 -32.38 23.96 -4.84
C THR A 684 -31.60 22.75 -5.36
N THR A 685 -32.22 21.91 -6.19
CA THR A 685 -31.69 20.60 -6.63
C THR A 685 -32.09 20.29 -8.08
N LEU A 686 -31.18 19.72 -8.87
CA LEU A 686 -31.49 19.05 -10.13
C LEU A 686 -32.11 17.67 -9.87
N SER A 687 -32.98 17.23 -10.77
CA SER A 687 -33.66 15.92 -10.73
C SER A 687 -32.90 14.81 -11.48
N GLN A 688 -33.29 13.56 -11.23
CA GLN A 688 -32.81 12.38 -11.98
C GLN A 688 -33.03 12.51 -13.49
N ALA A 689 -34.16 13.09 -13.91
CA ALA A 689 -34.47 13.34 -15.30
C ALA A 689 -33.50 14.36 -15.93
N GLU A 690 -33.26 15.49 -15.27
CA GLU A 690 -32.36 16.55 -15.78
C GLU A 690 -30.91 16.09 -15.88
N ILE A 691 -30.38 15.37 -14.88
CA ILE A 691 -29.02 14.81 -14.98
C ILE A 691 -28.94 13.71 -16.04
N THR A 692 -29.97 12.89 -16.21
CA THR A 692 -30.04 11.91 -17.31
C THR A 692 -30.04 12.58 -18.68
N GLU A 693 -30.78 13.69 -18.83
CA GLU A 693 -30.80 14.50 -20.05
C GLU A 693 -29.43 15.16 -20.30
N LEU A 694 -28.78 15.71 -19.27
CA LEU A 694 -27.46 16.32 -19.37
C LEU A 694 -26.39 15.31 -19.81
N ILE A 695 -26.38 14.11 -19.25
CA ILE A 695 -25.47 13.02 -19.66
C ILE A 695 -25.69 12.67 -21.14
N ASN A 696 -26.95 12.50 -21.56
CA ASN A 696 -27.27 12.18 -22.96
C ASN A 696 -26.92 13.34 -23.91
N TYR A 697 -27.14 14.58 -23.50
CA TYR A 697 -26.78 15.77 -24.28
C TYR A 697 -25.26 15.89 -24.44
N ALA A 698 -24.49 15.79 -23.35
CA ALA A 698 -23.03 15.75 -23.39
C ALA A 698 -22.54 14.63 -24.33
N LYS A 699 -23.07 13.41 -24.20
CA LYS A 699 -22.73 12.28 -25.06
C LYS A 699 -23.04 12.54 -26.54
N SER A 700 -24.15 13.21 -26.87
CA SER A 700 -24.48 13.61 -28.26
C SER A 700 -23.46 14.61 -28.84
N LYS A 701 -22.90 15.48 -27.98
CA LYS A 701 -21.82 16.43 -28.31
C LYS A 701 -20.43 15.79 -28.21
N GLY A 702 -20.35 14.48 -27.97
CA GLY A 702 -19.10 13.72 -27.87
C GLY A 702 -18.31 13.97 -26.59
N LEU A 703 -18.95 14.52 -25.55
CA LEU A 703 -18.37 14.79 -24.24
C LEU A 703 -18.79 13.71 -23.23
N GLY A 704 -17.91 13.40 -22.28
CA GLY A 704 -18.28 12.71 -21.05
C GLY A 704 -18.82 13.65 -19.97
N LEU A 705 -19.37 13.06 -18.92
CA LEU A 705 -19.70 13.74 -17.66
C LEU A 705 -19.00 13.01 -16.52
N ILE A 706 -18.37 13.77 -15.62
CA ILE A 706 -17.74 13.27 -14.39
C ILE A 706 -18.49 13.91 -13.21
N PRO A 707 -19.33 13.16 -12.48
CA PRO A 707 -20.03 13.68 -11.33
C PRO A 707 -19.09 13.70 -10.12
N ALA A 708 -19.26 14.68 -9.23
CA ALA A 708 -18.68 14.64 -7.88
C ALA A 708 -19.75 14.70 -6.80
N ILE A 709 -19.61 13.84 -5.78
CA ILE A 709 -20.36 13.91 -4.53
C ILE A 709 -19.33 13.84 -3.39
N ASN A 710 -19.01 14.98 -2.79
CA ASN A 710 -17.91 15.12 -1.83
C ASN A 710 -18.26 14.51 -0.46
N SER A 711 -17.27 13.87 0.15
CA SER A 711 -17.25 13.40 1.53
C SER A 711 -15.82 12.97 1.91
N PRO A 712 -15.42 12.89 3.19
CA PRO A 712 -16.20 13.24 4.38
C PRO A 712 -16.11 14.72 4.75
N GLY A 713 -15.33 15.53 4.02
CA GLY A 713 -15.43 17.00 4.02
C GLY A 713 -16.48 17.52 3.04
N HIS A 714 -16.69 18.84 3.01
CA HIS A 714 -17.58 19.54 2.07
C HIS A 714 -18.97 18.89 1.90
N MET A 715 -19.65 18.62 3.01
CA MET A 715 -20.93 17.90 3.03
C MET A 715 -21.97 18.49 4.01
N ASP A 716 -21.95 19.80 4.26
CA ASP A 716 -22.87 20.57 5.12
C ASP A 716 -24.35 20.14 4.98
N ALA A 717 -24.84 20.06 3.74
CA ALA A 717 -26.22 19.69 3.47
C ALA A 717 -26.53 18.23 3.84
N MET A 718 -25.54 17.33 3.79
CA MET A 718 -25.69 15.94 4.25
C MET A 718 -25.67 15.85 5.77
N LEU A 719 -24.84 16.64 6.45
CA LEU A 719 -24.75 16.68 7.91
C LEU A 719 -26.08 17.15 8.52
N VAL A 720 -26.63 18.26 8.01
CA VAL A 720 -27.97 18.74 8.41
C VAL A 720 -29.06 17.74 8.00
N ALA A 721 -28.95 17.06 6.85
CA ALA A 721 -29.90 16.02 6.48
C ALA A 721 -29.88 14.82 7.44
N MET A 722 -28.70 14.39 7.88
CA MET A 722 -28.53 13.32 8.86
C MET A 722 -29.17 13.67 10.21
N GLU A 723 -29.00 14.90 10.70
CA GLU A 723 -29.71 15.40 11.89
C GLU A 723 -31.24 15.37 11.71
N LYS A 724 -31.77 15.80 10.55
CA LYS A 724 -33.21 15.74 10.25
C LYS A 724 -33.75 14.32 10.17
N LEU A 725 -32.91 13.35 9.80
CA LEU A 725 -33.20 11.91 9.78
C LEU A 725 -32.93 11.22 11.14
N GLY A 726 -32.61 11.99 12.18
CA GLY A 726 -32.45 11.53 13.55
C GLY A 726 -31.07 10.94 13.90
N ILE A 727 -30.11 10.96 12.98
CA ILE A 727 -28.71 10.61 13.28
C ILE A 727 -28.12 11.74 14.12
N GLN A 728 -27.61 11.42 15.32
CA GLN A 728 -27.13 12.44 16.25
C GLN A 728 -25.66 12.76 16.03
N ASN A 729 -25.31 14.06 16.12
CA ASN A 729 -23.94 14.58 16.06
C ASN A 729 -23.11 14.02 14.88
N PRO A 730 -23.57 14.09 13.62
CA PRO A 730 -22.81 13.56 12.48
C PRO A 730 -21.52 14.33 12.19
N GLN A 731 -21.29 15.50 12.79
CA GLN A 731 -20.18 16.41 12.48
C GLN A 731 -18.91 16.13 13.30
N ALA A 732 -17.74 16.25 12.67
CA ALA A 732 -16.45 16.22 13.35
C ALA A 732 -16.31 17.40 14.34
N ASN A 733 -15.55 17.21 15.42
CA ASN A 733 -15.39 18.22 16.46
C ASN A 733 -13.93 18.32 16.92
N PHE A 734 -13.32 19.50 16.74
CA PHE A 734 -11.90 19.76 17.07
C PHE A 734 -11.75 21.07 17.87
N ASN A 735 -11.39 22.19 17.23
CA ASN A 735 -11.41 23.51 17.90
C ASN A 735 -12.86 24.00 18.11
N ASN A 736 -13.75 23.56 17.21
CA ASN A 736 -15.20 23.69 17.26
C ASN A 736 -15.84 22.46 16.58
N VAL A 737 -17.16 22.34 16.72
CA VAL A 737 -17.95 21.45 15.86
C VAL A 737 -17.87 21.99 14.44
N SER A 738 -17.53 21.13 13.49
CA SER A 738 -17.51 21.42 12.05
C SER A 738 -18.93 21.58 11.51
N LYS A 739 -19.08 22.37 10.46
CA LYS A 739 -20.29 22.43 9.63
C LYS A 739 -20.11 21.67 8.32
N THR A 740 -18.87 21.50 7.87
CA THR A 740 -18.54 20.93 6.55
C THR A 740 -18.23 19.43 6.59
N THR A 741 -17.77 18.92 7.74
CA THR A 741 -17.07 17.62 7.81
C THR A 741 -17.72 16.64 8.78
N MET A 742 -17.87 15.39 8.33
CA MET A 742 -18.41 14.26 9.11
C MET A 742 -17.39 13.71 10.12
N ASP A 743 -17.88 13.29 11.28
CA ASP A 743 -17.09 12.56 12.27
C ASP A 743 -16.78 11.13 11.80
N LEU A 744 -15.49 10.81 11.68
CA LEU A 744 -14.97 9.48 11.36
C LEU A 744 -15.05 8.49 12.54
N GLU A 745 -15.53 8.91 13.71
CA GLU A 745 -15.87 8.02 14.83
C GLU A 745 -17.38 7.72 14.92
N ASN A 746 -18.21 8.47 14.19
CA ASN A 746 -19.67 8.29 14.15
C ASN A 746 -20.07 7.23 13.11
N GLU A 747 -20.07 5.96 13.52
CA GLU A 747 -20.50 4.83 12.70
C GLU A 747 -21.92 5.01 12.11
N GLU A 748 -22.84 5.68 12.80
CA GLU A 748 -24.19 5.89 12.26
C GLU A 748 -24.17 6.82 11.04
N ALA A 749 -23.41 7.92 11.12
CA ALA A 749 -23.20 8.87 10.04
C ALA A 749 -22.37 8.28 8.89
N LEU A 750 -21.28 7.55 9.21
CA LEU A 750 -20.43 6.85 8.25
C LEU A 750 -21.23 5.88 7.38
N ASN A 751 -22.03 5.00 8.00
CA ASN A 751 -22.81 4.00 7.28
C ASN A 751 -23.95 4.61 6.46
N PHE A 752 -24.60 5.68 6.95
CA PHE A 752 -25.57 6.42 6.16
C PHE A 752 -24.92 7.08 4.94
N THR A 753 -23.78 7.74 5.11
CA THR A 753 -23.07 8.44 4.04
C THR A 753 -22.52 7.46 3.00
N LYS A 754 -21.92 6.34 3.42
CA LYS A 754 -21.53 5.23 2.51
C LYS A 754 -22.73 4.73 1.69
N ALA A 755 -23.89 4.51 2.31
CA ALA A 755 -25.09 4.06 1.61
C ALA A 755 -25.67 5.13 0.64
N LEU A 756 -25.61 6.41 1.00
CA LEU A 756 -26.03 7.53 0.16
C LEU A 756 -25.13 7.71 -1.07
N ILE A 757 -23.80 7.73 -0.87
CA ILE A 757 -22.80 7.74 -1.95
C ILE A 757 -22.99 6.52 -2.87
N GLY A 758 -23.18 5.33 -2.30
CA GLY A 758 -23.46 4.10 -3.04
C GLY A 758 -24.67 4.22 -3.96
N LYS A 759 -25.77 4.84 -3.50
CA LYS A 759 -26.98 5.06 -4.30
C LYS A 759 -26.75 6.01 -5.48
N TYR A 760 -25.93 7.05 -5.31
CA TYR A 760 -25.52 7.91 -6.42
C TYR A 760 -24.60 7.16 -7.40
N MET A 761 -23.66 6.36 -6.91
CA MET A 761 -22.82 5.51 -7.77
C MET A 761 -23.67 4.50 -8.56
N ASP A 762 -24.69 3.88 -7.95
CA ASP A 762 -25.66 3.00 -8.64
C ASP A 762 -26.39 3.73 -9.78
N PHE A 763 -26.72 5.02 -9.61
CA PHE A 763 -27.28 5.84 -10.67
C PHE A 763 -26.26 6.14 -11.78
N PHE A 764 -25.02 6.49 -11.46
CA PHE A 764 -24.02 6.84 -12.48
C PHE A 764 -23.39 5.63 -13.20
N ALA A 765 -23.47 4.44 -12.61
CA ALA A 765 -23.00 3.18 -13.19
C ALA A 765 -23.54 2.98 -14.63
N GLY A 766 -22.63 2.68 -15.55
CA GLY A 766 -22.92 2.52 -16.99
C GLY A 766 -23.34 3.79 -17.74
N LYS A 767 -23.43 4.95 -17.07
CA LYS A 767 -23.77 6.26 -17.67
C LYS A 767 -22.57 7.18 -17.77
N THR A 768 -21.71 7.18 -16.75
CA THR A 768 -20.41 7.87 -16.74
C THR A 768 -19.26 6.86 -16.63
N LYS A 769 -18.02 7.31 -16.87
CA LYS A 769 -16.81 6.48 -16.76
C LYS A 769 -16.14 6.58 -15.39
N ILE A 770 -16.16 7.80 -14.83
CA ILE A 770 -15.48 8.20 -13.60
C ILE A 770 -16.55 8.65 -12.60
N PHE A 771 -16.28 8.50 -11.32
CA PHE A 771 -17.04 9.13 -10.23
C PHE A 771 -16.05 9.74 -9.23
N ASN A 772 -16.17 11.04 -8.97
CA ASN A 772 -15.35 11.73 -7.97
C ASN A 772 -16.03 11.71 -6.60
N TYR A 773 -15.35 11.20 -5.57
CA TYR A 773 -15.87 11.19 -4.20
C TYR A 773 -15.19 12.23 -3.29
N GLY A 774 -14.31 13.07 -3.86
CA GLY A 774 -13.77 14.26 -3.21
C GLY A 774 -12.62 13.99 -2.26
N THR A 775 -12.89 14.01 -0.94
CA THR A 775 -11.92 13.84 0.18
C THR A 775 -10.89 14.96 0.38
N ASP A 776 -11.14 16.13 -0.20
CA ASP A 776 -10.43 17.39 0.04
C ASP A 776 -10.78 18.06 1.39
N GLU A 777 -9.90 18.97 1.82
CA GLU A 777 -10.06 19.94 2.93
C GLU A 777 -10.78 19.48 4.21
N TYR A 778 -10.54 18.24 4.66
CA TYR A 778 -11.11 17.67 5.87
C TYR A 778 -11.07 18.64 7.07
N ALA A 779 -12.23 18.93 7.66
CA ALA A 779 -12.42 19.75 8.85
C ALA A 779 -11.70 21.12 8.82
N ASN A 780 -11.53 21.72 7.64
CA ASN A 780 -10.87 23.02 7.46
C ASN A 780 -11.46 24.11 8.37
N ASP A 781 -12.79 24.15 8.52
CA ASP A 781 -13.57 25.08 9.33
C ASP A 781 -13.51 24.86 10.85
N ALA A 782 -12.95 23.73 11.29
CA ALA A 782 -12.84 23.33 12.70
C ALA A 782 -11.39 23.18 13.19
N THR A 783 -10.41 23.44 12.31
CA THR A 783 -8.98 23.17 12.55
C THR A 783 -8.05 24.25 12.02
N ASP A 784 -8.58 25.43 11.65
CA ASP A 784 -7.80 26.51 11.02
C ASP A 784 -7.07 26.06 9.74
N ALA A 785 -7.76 25.26 8.91
CA ALA A 785 -7.23 24.58 7.73
C ALA A 785 -6.02 23.67 8.01
N GLN A 786 -6.09 22.86 9.09
CA GLN A 786 -5.05 21.90 9.48
C GLN A 786 -5.55 20.45 9.65
N GLY A 787 -6.71 20.08 9.13
CA GLY A 787 -7.40 18.85 9.49
C GLY A 787 -6.61 17.54 9.30
N TRP A 788 -5.73 17.43 8.30
CA TRP A 788 -4.84 16.27 8.17
C TRP A 788 -3.85 16.13 9.32
N TYR A 789 -3.33 17.24 9.84
CA TYR A 789 -2.51 17.25 11.05
C TYR A 789 -3.35 16.84 12.27
N TYR A 790 -4.60 17.31 12.39
CA TYR A 790 -5.51 16.88 13.47
C TYR A 790 -5.84 15.38 13.37
N LEU A 791 -6.10 14.85 12.17
CA LEU A 791 -6.32 13.42 11.94
C LEU A 791 -5.08 12.58 12.33
N LYS A 792 -3.85 13.03 12.06
CA LYS A 792 -2.65 12.36 12.58
C LYS A 792 -2.51 12.51 14.10
N TYR A 793 -2.73 13.71 14.65
CA TYR A 793 -2.62 14.01 16.08
C TYR A 793 -3.57 13.18 16.96
N TYR A 794 -4.81 12.99 16.51
CA TYR A 794 -5.82 12.16 17.18
C TYR A 794 -5.80 10.67 16.75
N GLY A 795 -4.88 10.26 15.87
CA GLY A 795 -4.78 8.87 15.39
C GLY A 795 -5.87 8.42 14.40
N LEU A 796 -6.74 9.33 13.98
CA LEU A 796 -7.88 9.09 13.09
C LEU A 796 -7.51 8.99 11.60
N TYR A 797 -6.28 9.34 11.20
CA TYR A 797 -5.84 9.29 9.80
C TYR A 797 -5.94 7.88 9.18
N GLY A 798 -5.84 6.82 10.00
CA GLY A 798 -6.12 5.44 9.57
C GLY A 798 -7.60 5.20 9.21
N LYS A 799 -8.55 5.74 9.99
CA LYS A 799 -9.98 5.67 9.68
C LYS A 799 -10.32 6.47 8.42
N PHE A 800 -9.65 7.59 8.18
CA PHE A 800 -9.78 8.34 6.93
C PHE A 800 -9.33 7.51 5.72
N ALA A 801 -8.17 6.84 5.80
CA ALA A 801 -7.70 5.96 4.74
C ALA A 801 -8.67 4.79 4.49
N GLU A 802 -9.20 4.16 5.55
CA GLU A 802 -10.24 3.13 5.43
C GLU A 802 -11.51 3.65 4.73
N TYR A 803 -11.98 4.85 5.09
CA TYR A 803 -13.13 5.49 4.45
C TYR A 803 -12.88 5.76 2.96
N ALA A 804 -11.77 6.39 2.61
CA ALA A 804 -11.40 6.69 1.22
C ALA A 804 -11.25 5.41 0.38
N ASN A 805 -10.62 4.37 0.92
CA ASN A 805 -10.47 3.07 0.28
C ASN A 805 -11.82 2.35 0.12
N THR A 806 -12.75 2.50 1.08
CA THR A 806 -14.12 1.96 0.97
C THR A 806 -14.84 2.60 -0.23
N LEU A 807 -14.76 3.93 -0.39
CA LEU A 807 -15.40 4.61 -1.53
C LEU A 807 -14.73 4.26 -2.87
N ALA A 808 -13.40 4.07 -2.88
CA ALA A 808 -12.68 3.59 -4.06
C ALA A 808 -13.14 2.18 -4.49
N ALA A 809 -13.30 1.26 -3.54
CA ALA A 809 -13.83 -0.08 -3.79
C ALA A 809 -15.28 -0.04 -4.30
N MET A 810 -16.16 0.71 -3.63
CA MET A 810 -17.57 0.88 -4.03
C MET A 810 -17.73 1.41 -5.46
N ALA A 811 -16.84 2.30 -5.92
CA ALA A 811 -16.83 2.76 -7.31
C ALA A 811 -16.43 1.64 -8.28
N LYS A 812 -15.34 0.92 -7.98
CA LYS A 812 -14.83 -0.18 -8.83
C LYS A 812 -15.82 -1.34 -8.97
N GLU A 813 -16.49 -1.72 -7.89
CA GLU A 813 -17.61 -2.69 -7.89
C GLU A 813 -18.71 -2.35 -8.91
N ARG A 814 -18.92 -1.06 -9.17
CA ARG A 814 -19.97 -0.53 -10.05
C ARG A 814 -19.47 -0.22 -11.46
N GLY A 815 -18.23 -0.59 -11.78
CA GLY A 815 -17.58 -0.29 -13.06
C GLY A 815 -17.26 1.20 -13.26
N LEU A 816 -17.20 1.99 -12.18
CA LEU A 816 -16.81 3.39 -12.20
C LEU A 816 -15.34 3.52 -11.80
N GLN A 817 -14.57 4.26 -12.59
CA GLN A 817 -13.22 4.67 -12.22
C GLN A 817 -13.29 5.61 -10.99
N PRO A 818 -12.71 5.22 -9.82
CA PRO A 818 -12.63 6.11 -8.67
C PRO A 818 -11.78 7.34 -8.96
N MET A 819 -12.22 8.51 -8.49
CA MET A 819 -11.45 9.76 -8.51
C MET A 819 -11.61 10.49 -7.17
N ALA A 820 -10.55 11.14 -6.73
CA ALA A 820 -10.49 11.93 -5.50
C ALA A 820 -9.49 13.09 -5.67
N PHE A 821 -9.56 14.11 -4.80
CA PHE A 821 -8.51 15.14 -4.72
C PHE A 821 -7.28 14.63 -3.96
N ASN A 822 -6.14 15.30 -4.13
CA ASN A 822 -4.85 14.79 -3.65
C ASN A 822 -4.60 14.96 -2.14
N ASP A 823 -5.43 15.73 -1.45
CA ASP A 823 -5.15 16.26 -0.11
C ASP A 823 -4.94 15.18 0.96
N GLY A 824 -5.87 14.24 1.04
CA GLY A 824 -5.85 13.20 2.07
C GLY A 824 -4.82 12.10 1.83
N PHE A 825 -4.27 11.96 0.61
CA PHE A 825 -3.45 10.82 0.21
C PHE A 825 -1.98 11.03 0.63
N TYR A 826 -1.42 10.08 1.40
CA TYR A 826 -0.01 10.06 1.83
C TYR A 826 0.51 11.39 2.47
N TYR A 827 -0.33 12.04 3.27
CA TYR A 827 -0.10 13.37 3.85
C TYR A 827 1.29 13.52 4.49
N ASN A 828 1.99 14.61 4.13
CA ASN A 828 3.38 14.93 4.45
C ASN A 828 4.46 14.02 3.80
N ASP A 829 4.16 13.42 2.63
CA ASP A 829 5.06 12.47 1.93
C ASP A 829 5.39 11.22 2.80
N GLU A 830 4.40 10.73 3.56
CA GLU A 830 4.55 9.66 4.56
C GLU A 830 3.59 8.47 4.33
N ASP A 831 4.10 7.25 4.45
CA ASP A 831 3.41 5.97 4.22
C ASP A 831 3.08 5.20 5.51
N GLU A 832 2.59 5.91 6.53
CA GLU A 832 2.08 5.31 7.77
C GLU A 832 0.77 4.50 7.57
N VAL A 833 0.04 4.80 6.50
CA VAL A 833 -1.23 4.18 6.10
C VAL A 833 -1.27 4.01 4.58
N GLU A 834 -1.95 2.97 4.11
CA GLU A 834 -2.02 2.63 2.67
C GLU A 834 -3.34 3.07 2.04
N PHE A 835 -3.24 3.65 0.84
CA PHE A 835 -4.38 4.07 0.02
C PHE A 835 -4.53 3.19 -1.22
N ASP A 836 -5.75 3.05 -1.72
CA ASP A 836 -6.07 2.32 -2.95
C ASP A 836 -5.37 2.96 -4.15
N LYS A 837 -4.66 2.16 -4.96
CA LYS A 837 -3.80 2.65 -6.06
C LYS A 837 -4.53 2.84 -7.40
N ASP A 838 -5.76 2.35 -7.51
CA ASP A 838 -6.56 2.53 -8.73
C ASP A 838 -7.21 3.93 -8.80
N VAL A 839 -7.15 4.73 -7.73
CA VAL A 839 -7.75 6.06 -7.66
C VAL A 839 -7.07 7.03 -8.63
N LEU A 840 -7.86 7.68 -9.48
CA LEU A 840 -7.41 8.80 -10.30
C LEU A 840 -7.30 10.05 -9.41
N ILE A 841 -6.08 10.58 -9.25
CA ILE A 841 -5.85 11.72 -8.37
C ILE A 841 -6.08 13.03 -9.14
N SER A 842 -7.11 13.78 -8.75
CA SER A 842 -7.35 15.17 -9.15
C SER A 842 -6.39 16.08 -8.38
N TYR A 843 -5.18 16.25 -8.91
CA TYR A 843 -4.11 16.95 -8.21
C TYR A 843 -4.17 18.45 -8.47
N TRP A 844 -4.35 19.25 -7.42
CA TRP A 844 -4.56 20.70 -7.53
C TRP A 844 -3.54 21.57 -6.79
N SER A 845 -2.93 21.06 -5.72
CA SER A 845 -2.02 21.81 -4.84
C SER A 845 -1.13 20.89 -3.99
N LYS A 846 0.05 21.35 -3.57
CA LYS A 846 0.80 20.74 -2.44
C LYS A 846 0.44 21.38 -1.08
N GLY A 847 -0.63 22.17 -1.04
CA GLY A 847 -1.09 22.90 0.13
C GLY A 847 -0.19 24.10 0.45
N TRP A 848 -0.09 24.42 1.74
CA TRP A 848 0.58 25.62 2.25
C TRP A 848 1.22 25.36 3.61
N ARG A 849 1.84 26.38 4.19
CA ARG A 849 2.49 26.28 5.51
C ARG A 849 1.45 25.90 6.58
N GLY A 850 1.57 24.69 7.12
CA GLY A 850 0.63 24.11 8.11
C GLY A 850 -0.31 23.05 7.54
N TYR A 851 -0.32 22.88 6.21
CA TYR A 851 -1.18 21.98 5.44
C TYR A 851 -0.31 21.29 4.37
N TYR A 852 0.51 20.33 4.80
CA TYR A 852 1.62 19.76 4.01
C TYR A 852 1.17 18.51 3.24
N LEU A 853 0.58 18.71 2.06
CA LEU A 853 0.07 17.61 1.24
C LEU A 853 1.21 16.80 0.61
N ALA A 854 0.93 15.56 0.20
CA ALA A 854 1.88 14.76 -0.56
C ALA A 854 2.23 15.45 -1.90
N SER A 855 3.49 15.34 -2.32
CA SER A 855 3.95 15.80 -3.62
C SER A 855 3.41 14.94 -4.76
N PRO A 856 3.25 15.51 -5.97
CA PRO A 856 2.93 14.70 -7.13
C PRO A 856 4.06 13.73 -7.47
N GLU A 857 5.33 14.06 -7.20
CA GLU A 857 6.47 13.14 -7.30
C GLU A 857 6.32 11.94 -6.36
N TYR A 858 5.94 12.15 -5.09
CA TYR A 858 5.72 11.07 -4.13
C TYR A 858 4.52 10.21 -4.53
N LEU A 859 3.37 10.81 -4.88
CA LEU A 859 2.21 10.06 -5.34
C LEU A 859 2.51 9.29 -6.65
N ALA A 860 3.31 9.83 -7.56
CA ALA A 860 3.78 9.11 -8.75
C ALA A 860 4.63 7.88 -8.37
N SER A 861 5.52 8.02 -7.37
CA SER A 861 6.32 6.89 -6.86
C SER A 861 5.48 5.80 -6.17
N LYS A 862 4.29 6.15 -5.67
CA LYS A 862 3.28 5.20 -5.17
C LYS A 862 2.41 4.59 -6.29
N GLY A 863 2.62 4.97 -7.55
CA GLY A 863 1.95 4.43 -8.74
C GLY A 863 0.73 5.20 -9.24
N TYR A 864 0.42 6.36 -8.67
CA TYR A 864 -0.77 7.13 -9.05
C TYR A 864 -0.68 7.76 -10.44
N LYS A 865 -1.87 7.95 -11.05
CA LYS A 865 -2.08 8.73 -12.27
C LYS A 865 -2.86 9.98 -11.92
N PHE A 866 -2.56 11.09 -12.60
CA PHE A 866 -3.14 12.38 -12.28
C PHE A 866 -4.12 12.88 -13.34
N LEU A 867 -5.26 13.41 -12.91
CA LEU A 867 -5.94 14.49 -13.61
C LEU A 867 -5.34 15.79 -13.08
N ASN A 868 -4.70 16.58 -13.95
CA ASN A 868 -4.02 17.81 -13.53
C ASN A 868 -5.05 18.94 -13.34
N THR A 869 -5.43 19.19 -12.09
CA THR A 869 -6.48 20.14 -11.69
C THR A 869 -5.85 21.42 -11.11
N ASN A 870 -4.77 21.91 -11.74
CA ASN A 870 -3.88 22.92 -11.15
C ASN A 870 -4.61 24.19 -10.70
N GLY A 871 -4.46 24.55 -9.42
CA GLY A 871 -5.07 25.72 -8.79
C GLY A 871 -4.73 27.07 -9.46
N ASP A 872 -3.64 27.14 -10.24
CA ASP A 872 -3.33 28.32 -11.06
C ASP A 872 -4.43 28.66 -12.10
N TRP A 873 -5.25 27.69 -12.51
CA TRP A 873 -6.34 27.88 -13.47
C TRP A 873 -7.72 28.14 -12.83
N TYR A 874 -7.81 28.15 -11.51
CA TYR A 874 -9.09 28.31 -10.80
C TYR A 874 -9.68 29.71 -10.98
N TYR A 875 -11.01 29.78 -11.20
CA TYR A 875 -11.79 31.00 -11.03
C TYR A 875 -12.89 30.80 -9.97
N VAL A 876 -12.86 31.59 -8.89
CA VAL A 876 -13.94 31.66 -7.90
C VAL A 876 -14.92 32.77 -8.30
N LEU A 877 -16.19 32.41 -8.51
CA LEU A 877 -17.22 33.31 -9.05
C LEU A 877 -17.27 34.67 -8.33
N GLY A 878 -17.22 35.75 -9.11
CA GLY A 878 -17.24 37.12 -8.61
C GLY A 878 -15.89 37.68 -8.17
N ASN A 879 -14.82 36.88 -8.06
CA ASN A 879 -13.49 37.39 -7.72
C ASN A 879 -12.79 37.98 -8.97
N HIS A 880 -12.52 39.28 -8.92
CA HIS A 880 -12.00 40.09 -10.04
C HIS A 880 -10.72 40.85 -9.70
N GLN A 881 -10.52 41.19 -8.41
CA GLN A 881 -9.38 41.98 -7.96
C GLN A 881 -8.17 41.08 -7.66
N LYS A 882 -6.96 41.60 -7.87
CA LYS A 882 -5.71 40.81 -7.82
C LYS A 882 -5.31 40.33 -6.41
N ASP A 883 -5.94 40.88 -5.39
CA ASP A 883 -5.81 40.55 -3.97
C ASP A 883 -6.87 39.53 -3.49
N GLN A 884 -7.86 39.22 -4.31
CA GLN A 884 -8.83 38.15 -4.03
C GLN A 884 -8.23 36.78 -4.44
N ALA A 885 -8.65 35.71 -3.77
CA ALA A 885 -8.28 34.35 -4.16
C ALA A 885 -8.87 33.99 -5.54
N TYR A 886 -8.09 33.29 -6.36
CA TYR A 886 -8.51 32.74 -7.67
C TYR A 886 -9.34 33.70 -8.55
N PRO A 887 -8.85 34.92 -8.88
CA PRO A 887 -9.63 35.91 -9.62
C PRO A 887 -9.51 35.70 -11.14
N LEU A 888 -10.59 35.97 -11.89
CA LEU A 888 -10.67 35.71 -13.33
C LEU A 888 -9.45 36.23 -14.15
N PRO A 889 -8.95 37.47 -13.96
CA PRO A 889 -7.79 37.95 -14.73
C PRO A 889 -6.50 37.15 -14.49
N LYS A 890 -6.39 36.45 -13.35
CA LYS A 890 -5.24 35.60 -13.02
C LYS A 890 -5.38 34.21 -13.63
N ALA A 891 -6.59 33.64 -13.61
CA ALA A 891 -6.89 32.39 -14.31
C ALA A 891 -6.63 32.54 -15.83
N LEU A 892 -7.08 33.65 -16.42
CA LEU A 892 -6.81 34.00 -17.82
C LEU A 892 -5.30 34.11 -18.12
N GLU A 893 -4.54 34.84 -17.28
CA GLU A 893 -3.08 34.93 -17.42
C GLU A 893 -2.40 33.55 -17.32
N ASN A 894 -2.83 32.71 -16.38
CA ASN A 894 -2.24 31.40 -16.12
C ASN A 894 -2.62 30.36 -17.18
N SER A 895 -3.76 30.49 -17.85
CA SER A 895 -4.20 29.59 -18.92
C SER A 895 -3.20 29.46 -20.08
N GLY A 896 -2.37 30.50 -20.29
CA GLY A 896 -1.26 30.52 -21.25
C GLY A 896 0.15 30.52 -20.66
N LYS A 897 0.31 30.69 -19.33
CA LYS A 897 1.64 30.65 -18.65
C LYS A 897 1.97 29.31 -18.01
N VAL A 898 0.97 28.56 -17.56
CA VAL A 898 1.14 27.26 -16.90
C VAL A 898 0.92 26.16 -17.93
N PRO A 899 1.95 25.33 -18.25
CA PRO A 899 1.84 24.29 -19.26
C PRO A 899 0.75 23.25 -18.92
N PHE A 900 0.07 22.72 -19.95
CA PHE A 900 -1.02 21.74 -19.79
C PHE A 900 -0.68 20.55 -18.87
N ASN A 901 0.55 20.03 -18.94
CA ASN A 901 1.01 18.90 -18.11
C ASN A 901 1.60 19.31 -16.75
N GLN A 902 1.76 20.61 -16.44
CA GLN A 902 2.39 21.05 -15.19
C GLN A 902 1.43 20.88 -14.01
N LEU A 903 1.72 19.88 -13.18
CA LEU A 903 1.08 19.67 -11.89
C LEU A 903 1.46 20.81 -10.92
N ALA A 904 0.56 21.13 -10.00
CA ALA A 904 0.82 22.18 -9.02
C ALA A 904 2.05 21.87 -8.15
N SER A 905 2.77 22.91 -7.74
CA SER A 905 4.09 22.88 -7.09
C SER A 905 5.29 22.40 -7.93
N THR A 906 5.10 21.81 -9.11
CA THR A 906 6.20 21.40 -10.00
C THR A 906 6.51 22.45 -11.07
N LYS A 907 7.57 22.19 -11.85
CA LYS A 907 7.96 23.00 -13.02
C LYS A 907 8.17 22.11 -14.23
N TYR A 908 7.32 22.25 -15.24
CA TYR A 908 7.39 21.46 -16.47
C TYR A 908 8.33 22.11 -17.49
N PRO A 909 9.13 21.36 -18.27
CA PRO A 909 9.26 19.90 -18.30
C PRO A 909 10.40 19.35 -17.42
N GLU A 910 10.89 20.13 -16.44
CA GLU A 910 11.93 19.64 -15.50
C GLU A 910 11.39 18.53 -14.58
N VAL A 911 10.08 18.57 -14.33
CA VAL A 911 9.27 17.47 -13.81
C VAL A 911 8.15 17.20 -14.80
N ASP A 912 8.15 16.02 -15.43
CA ASP A 912 7.08 15.52 -16.31
C ASP A 912 6.57 14.19 -15.72
N LEU A 913 5.30 14.16 -15.29
CA LEU A 913 4.69 13.04 -14.56
C LEU A 913 3.43 12.55 -15.28
N PRO A 914 3.01 11.27 -15.10
CA PRO A 914 1.90 10.69 -15.85
C PRO A 914 0.52 11.33 -15.59
N THR A 915 0.18 12.38 -16.35
CA THR A 915 -1.16 12.96 -16.37
C THR A 915 -2.03 12.32 -17.46
N VAL A 916 -3.25 11.89 -17.11
CA VAL A 916 -4.27 11.42 -18.07
C VAL A 916 -4.92 12.58 -18.83
N GLY A 917 -4.68 13.82 -18.41
CA GLY A 917 -5.32 15.02 -18.89
C GLY A 917 -5.30 16.11 -17.83
N SER A 918 -6.04 17.20 -18.10
CA SER A 918 -6.06 18.39 -17.24
C SER A 918 -7.47 18.98 -17.11
N MET A 919 -7.72 19.60 -15.97
CA MET A 919 -9.03 20.14 -15.58
C MET A 919 -8.90 21.60 -15.15
N LEU A 920 -9.62 22.48 -15.84
CA LEU A 920 -9.84 23.86 -15.41
C LEU A 920 -11.10 23.91 -14.53
N ALA A 921 -11.12 24.69 -13.45
CA ALA A 921 -12.21 24.66 -12.49
C ALA A 921 -12.81 26.04 -12.16
N ILE A 922 -14.14 26.08 -12.14
CA ILE A 922 -14.96 27.21 -11.73
C ILE A 922 -15.61 26.86 -10.38
N TRP A 923 -15.28 27.63 -9.35
CA TRP A 923 -15.66 27.38 -7.97
C TRP A 923 -16.64 28.43 -7.44
N ALA A 924 -17.49 28.04 -6.50
CA ALA A 924 -18.59 28.86 -6.02
C ALA A 924 -18.58 29.07 -4.49
N ASP A 925 -17.39 29.28 -3.91
CA ASP A 925 -17.11 29.59 -2.48
C ASP A 925 -18.05 30.67 -1.91
N LYS A 926 -18.50 31.58 -2.79
CA LYS A 926 -19.52 32.59 -2.53
C LYS A 926 -20.72 32.26 -3.44
N PRO A 927 -21.61 31.32 -3.07
CA PRO A 927 -22.62 30.84 -3.99
C PRO A 927 -23.71 31.89 -4.30
N SER A 928 -23.75 32.98 -3.52
CA SER A 928 -24.53 34.19 -3.79
C SER A 928 -23.93 35.13 -4.84
N ALA A 929 -22.71 34.85 -5.34
CA ALA A 929 -22.15 35.55 -6.48
C ALA A 929 -22.98 35.29 -7.76
N GLU A 930 -22.98 36.27 -8.66
CA GLU A 930 -23.59 36.14 -9.98
C GLU A 930 -22.79 35.15 -10.83
N TYR A 931 -23.47 34.19 -11.44
CA TYR A 931 -22.89 33.41 -12.53
C TYR A 931 -23.07 34.20 -13.83
N LYS A 932 -21.95 34.48 -14.49
CA LYS A 932 -21.90 35.15 -15.79
C LYS A 932 -21.26 34.24 -16.81
N GLU A 933 -22.08 33.76 -17.73
CA GLU A 933 -21.71 32.76 -18.73
C GLU A 933 -20.51 33.20 -19.58
N GLU A 934 -20.43 34.49 -19.90
CA GLU A 934 -19.36 35.10 -20.67
C GLU A 934 -17.98 35.02 -19.98
N GLU A 935 -17.91 35.14 -18.65
CA GLU A 935 -16.65 35.08 -17.89
C GLU A 935 -16.07 33.65 -17.88
N ILE A 936 -16.94 32.65 -17.72
CA ILE A 936 -16.56 31.23 -17.81
C ILE A 936 -16.17 30.89 -19.26
N PHE A 937 -16.92 31.38 -20.25
CA PHE A 937 -16.65 31.09 -21.66
C PHE A 937 -15.36 31.77 -22.17
N GLU A 938 -15.01 32.97 -21.68
CA GLU A 938 -13.72 33.61 -21.97
C GLU A 938 -12.57 32.73 -21.46
N LEU A 939 -12.64 32.30 -20.20
CA LEU A 939 -11.60 31.46 -19.57
C LEU A 939 -11.48 30.08 -20.21
N MET A 940 -12.60 29.42 -20.52
CA MET A 940 -12.61 28.16 -21.28
C MET A 940 -11.96 28.33 -22.66
N THR A 941 -12.26 29.45 -23.35
CA THR A 941 -11.72 29.73 -24.69
C THR A 941 -10.22 29.99 -24.62
N ALA A 942 -9.75 30.80 -23.67
CA ALA A 942 -8.33 31.08 -23.48
C ALA A 942 -7.51 29.81 -23.22
N PHE A 943 -7.99 28.92 -22.34
CA PHE A 943 -7.30 27.65 -22.05
C PHE A 943 -7.24 26.72 -23.27
N ALA A 944 -8.32 26.62 -24.06
CA ALA A 944 -8.32 25.85 -25.30
C ALA A 944 -7.43 26.48 -26.39
N ASP A 945 -7.38 27.81 -26.48
CA ASP A 945 -6.58 28.52 -27.48
C ASP A 945 -5.08 28.62 -27.14
N HIS A 946 -4.69 28.47 -25.88
CA HIS A 946 -3.29 28.32 -25.51
C HIS A 946 -2.76 26.88 -25.70
N ASN A 947 -3.64 25.87 -25.77
CA ASN A 947 -3.28 24.45 -25.78
C ASN A 947 -3.86 23.68 -26.99
N LYS A 948 -3.92 24.34 -28.16
CA LYS A 948 -4.63 23.89 -29.38
C LYS A 948 -4.22 22.51 -29.95
N ASP A 949 -3.09 21.96 -29.52
CA ASP A 949 -2.60 20.64 -29.88
C ASP A 949 -3.25 19.51 -29.04
N TYR A 950 -3.67 19.80 -27.80
CA TYR A 950 -4.44 18.89 -26.95
C TYR A 950 -5.95 18.94 -27.24
N PHE A 951 -6.49 20.13 -27.50
CA PHE A 951 -7.91 20.35 -27.75
C PHE A 951 -8.33 19.92 -29.15
N ARG A 952 -9.55 19.36 -29.29
CA ARG A 952 -10.12 18.96 -30.57
C ARG A 952 -10.53 20.16 -31.43
N ALA A 953 -10.60 19.96 -32.75
CA ALA A 953 -11.32 20.87 -33.64
C ALA A 953 -12.83 20.88 -33.31
N ASN A 954 -13.56 21.89 -33.75
CA ASN A 954 -15.00 22.02 -33.56
C ASN A 954 -15.77 21.10 -34.54
N TYR A 955 -16.24 19.96 -34.03
CA TYR A 955 -16.99 18.96 -34.81
C TYR A 955 -18.52 19.21 -34.86
N ASN A 956 -19.03 20.34 -34.34
CA ASN A 956 -20.48 20.62 -34.39
C ASN A 956 -20.99 20.65 -35.85
N ALA A 957 -20.37 21.46 -36.71
CA ALA A 957 -20.75 21.55 -38.13
C ALA A 957 -20.65 20.22 -38.89
N LEU A 958 -19.74 19.31 -38.50
CA LEU A 958 -19.68 17.96 -39.07
C LEU A 958 -20.88 17.11 -38.65
N ARG A 959 -21.26 17.15 -37.37
CA ARG A 959 -22.44 16.42 -36.86
C ARG A 959 -23.73 16.95 -37.47
N ASP A 960 -23.86 18.26 -37.59
CA ASP A 960 -25.03 18.91 -38.20
C ASP A 960 -25.17 18.57 -39.70
N GLU A 961 -24.07 18.38 -40.41
CA GLU A 961 -24.07 17.96 -41.82
C GLU A 961 -24.27 16.44 -42.00
N LEU A 962 -23.71 15.61 -41.11
CA LEU A 962 -23.98 14.17 -41.05
C LEU A 962 -25.46 13.89 -40.76
N ALA A 963 -26.09 14.64 -39.85
CA ALA A 963 -27.50 14.50 -39.50
C ALA A 963 -28.48 14.93 -40.62
N GLN A 964 -28.00 15.62 -41.66
CA GLN A 964 -28.80 15.95 -42.85
C GLN A 964 -28.76 14.87 -43.93
N ILE A 965 -27.94 13.82 -43.78
CA ILE A 965 -27.86 12.71 -44.74
C ILE A 965 -29.12 11.84 -44.62
N PRO A 966 -29.83 11.52 -45.72
CA PRO A 966 -31.02 10.68 -45.67
C PRO A 966 -30.76 9.29 -45.04
N GLU A 967 -31.65 8.85 -44.16
CA GLU A 967 -31.59 7.52 -43.54
C GLU A 967 -31.76 6.40 -44.57
N ASN A 968 -32.65 6.61 -45.56
CA ASN A 968 -32.73 5.74 -46.73
C ASN A 968 -31.98 6.38 -47.92
N LEU A 969 -31.03 5.63 -48.48
CA LEU A 969 -30.23 5.99 -49.65
C LEU A 969 -30.62 5.20 -50.92
N GLU A 970 -31.68 4.37 -50.85
CA GLU A 970 -32.32 3.77 -52.01
C GLU A 970 -32.89 4.85 -52.95
N GLY A 971 -32.93 4.56 -54.25
CA GLY A 971 -33.48 5.49 -55.25
C GLY A 971 -32.56 6.66 -55.62
N TYR A 972 -31.33 6.72 -55.11
CA TYR A 972 -30.28 7.63 -55.60
C TYR A 972 -29.34 6.95 -56.61
N SER A 973 -28.63 7.74 -57.43
CA SER A 973 -27.71 7.23 -58.44
C SER A 973 -26.38 6.77 -57.84
N GLN A 974 -25.84 5.65 -58.35
CA GLN A 974 -24.58 5.06 -57.87
C GLN A 974 -23.40 6.03 -57.87
N GLU A 975 -23.30 6.89 -58.90
CA GLU A 975 -22.30 7.96 -58.99
C GLU A 975 -22.36 8.90 -57.77
N SER A 976 -23.56 9.36 -57.40
CA SER A 976 -23.74 10.28 -56.28
C SER A 976 -23.58 9.61 -54.91
N LEU A 977 -23.93 8.33 -54.80
CA LEU A 977 -23.67 7.53 -53.60
C LEU A 977 -22.17 7.28 -53.39
N VAL A 978 -21.41 6.98 -54.45
CA VAL A 978 -19.94 6.85 -54.39
C VAL A 978 -19.28 8.17 -54.02
N ALA A 979 -19.77 9.30 -54.53
CA ALA A 979 -19.27 10.63 -54.14
C ALA A 979 -19.53 10.91 -52.64
N LEU A 980 -20.73 10.61 -52.13
CA LEU A 980 -21.07 10.73 -50.72
C LEU A 980 -20.24 9.81 -49.83
N GLN A 981 -20.01 8.56 -50.25
CA GLN A 981 -19.19 7.62 -49.48
C GLN A 981 -17.72 8.04 -49.47
N THR A 982 -17.15 8.45 -50.61
CA THR A 982 -15.80 9.03 -50.67
C THR A 982 -15.64 10.22 -49.72
N ALA A 983 -16.65 11.08 -49.63
CA ALA A 983 -16.65 12.22 -48.72
C ALA A 983 -16.79 11.81 -47.24
N LYS A 984 -17.46 10.69 -46.91
CA LYS A 984 -17.50 10.11 -45.56
C LYS A 984 -16.17 9.44 -45.18
N ASP A 985 -15.57 8.69 -46.11
CA ASP A 985 -14.31 7.95 -45.88
C ASP A 985 -13.12 8.90 -45.70
N ALA A 986 -13.20 10.12 -46.25
CA ALA A 986 -12.23 11.19 -46.05
C ALA A 986 -12.35 11.92 -44.69
N LEU A 987 -13.36 11.63 -43.86
CA LEU A 987 -13.58 12.34 -42.59
C LEU A 987 -12.54 11.97 -41.53
N ASN A 988 -11.76 12.96 -41.09
CA ASN A 988 -10.77 12.79 -40.04
C ASN A 988 -11.32 13.29 -38.68
N TYR A 989 -11.59 12.37 -37.76
CA TYR A 989 -12.06 12.64 -36.40
C TYR A 989 -10.93 12.89 -35.38
N ASN A 990 -9.68 12.90 -35.83
CA ASN A 990 -8.46 13.09 -35.04
C ASN A 990 -7.76 14.42 -35.36
N LEU A 991 -8.50 15.43 -35.82
CA LEU A 991 -8.02 16.80 -35.99
C LEU A 991 -8.07 17.56 -34.66
N ASN A 992 -6.94 18.16 -34.27
CA ASN A 992 -6.82 19.09 -33.14
C ASN A 992 -7.17 20.52 -33.56
N ARG A 993 -7.31 21.44 -32.59
CA ARG A 993 -7.83 22.80 -32.77
C ARG A 993 -6.97 23.67 -33.70
N ASN A 994 -5.69 23.33 -33.91
CA ASN A 994 -4.84 23.96 -34.94
C ASN A 994 -5.32 23.68 -36.37
N LYS A 995 -6.08 22.60 -36.58
CA LYS A 995 -6.49 22.08 -37.90
C LYS A 995 -7.95 22.36 -38.26
N GLN A 996 -8.56 23.39 -37.68
CA GLN A 996 -9.96 23.72 -37.95
C GLN A 996 -10.26 23.88 -39.45
N ALA A 997 -9.42 24.58 -40.20
CA ALA A 997 -9.60 24.77 -41.65
C ALA A 997 -9.49 23.46 -42.47
N GLU A 998 -8.79 22.44 -41.96
CA GLU A 998 -8.74 21.09 -42.56
C GLU A 998 -10.11 20.41 -42.37
N LEU A 999 -10.69 20.51 -41.16
CA LEU A 999 -12.02 19.99 -40.84
C LEU A 999 -13.12 20.73 -41.63
N ASP A 1000 -13.06 22.06 -41.70
CA ASP A 1000 -14.05 22.89 -42.41
C ASP A 1000 -14.11 22.53 -43.91
N ALA A 1001 -12.96 22.23 -44.52
CA ALA A 1001 -12.88 21.75 -45.90
C ALA A 1001 -13.50 20.35 -46.07
N LEU A 1002 -13.29 19.43 -45.12
CA LEU A 1002 -13.94 18.11 -45.12
C LEU A 1002 -15.46 18.22 -44.96
N VAL A 1003 -15.95 19.10 -44.09
CA VAL A 1003 -17.40 19.38 -43.94
C VAL A 1003 -17.98 19.99 -45.21
N ALA A 1004 -17.27 20.93 -45.85
CA ALA A 1004 -17.68 21.52 -47.12
C ALA A 1004 -17.78 20.47 -48.25
N ASN A 1005 -16.83 19.53 -48.31
CA ASN A 1005 -16.85 18.42 -49.25
C ASN A 1005 -18.02 17.46 -49.00
N LEU A 1006 -18.29 17.10 -47.73
CA LEU A 1006 -19.44 16.28 -47.35
C LEU A 1006 -20.76 16.94 -47.73
N LYS A 1007 -20.89 18.25 -47.46
CA LYS A 1007 -22.05 19.08 -47.83
C LYS A 1007 -22.26 19.12 -49.34
N ALA A 1008 -21.20 19.32 -50.11
CA ALA A 1008 -21.24 19.30 -51.57
C ALA A 1008 -21.67 17.93 -52.12
N ALA A 1009 -21.14 16.84 -51.56
CA ALA A 1009 -21.52 15.48 -51.96
C ALA A 1009 -22.98 15.15 -51.64
N ARG A 1010 -23.47 15.54 -50.45
CA ARG A 1010 -24.88 15.37 -50.06
C ARG A 1010 -25.83 16.18 -50.94
N LEU A 1011 -25.51 17.45 -51.23
CA LEU A 1011 -26.29 18.28 -52.15
C LEU A 1011 -26.19 17.80 -53.61
N GLY A 1012 -25.16 17.01 -53.93
CA GLY A 1012 -24.97 16.33 -55.21
C GLY A 1012 -25.71 14.98 -55.36
N LEU A 1013 -26.51 14.56 -54.37
CA LEU A 1013 -27.34 13.35 -54.45
C LEU A 1013 -28.40 13.48 -55.57
N LYS A 1014 -28.29 12.65 -56.61
CA LYS A 1014 -29.20 12.62 -57.77
C LYS A 1014 -30.14 11.42 -57.66
N PRO A 1015 -31.44 11.55 -57.96
CA PRO A 1015 -32.31 10.38 -58.10
C PRO A 1015 -31.77 9.39 -59.16
N ALA A 1016 -32.00 8.10 -58.95
CA ALA A 1016 -31.83 7.08 -59.97
C ALA A 1016 -32.82 7.35 -61.13
N ALA A 1017 -32.35 7.20 -62.37
CA ALA A 1017 -33.11 7.60 -63.56
C ALA A 1017 -34.33 6.70 -63.79
N THR A 1018 -35.51 7.15 -63.37
CA THR A 1018 -36.79 6.50 -63.69
C THR A 1018 -37.15 6.76 -65.16
N HIS A 1019 -37.13 5.70 -65.96
CA HIS A 1019 -37.48 5.79 -67.38
C HIS A 1019 -39.00 5.96 -67.53
N SER A 1020 -39.47 7.14 -67.95
CA SER A 1020 -40.90 7.44 -68.05
C SER A 1020 -41.25 8.44 -69.18
N GLY A 1021 -41.38 7.90 -70.39
CA GLY A 1021 -42.34 8.40 -71.38
C GLY A 1021 -41.81 9.27 -72.52
N SER A 1022 -41.81 8.69 -73.73
CA SER A 1022 -42.17 9.39 -74.96
C SER A 1022 -42.94 8.45 -75.89
N LEU A 1023 -43.77 9.01 -76.76
CA LEU A 1023 -44.44 8.32 -77.86
C LEU A 1023 -43.83 8.84 -79.17
N ASP A 1024 -42.96 8.06 -79.80
CA ASP A 1024 -42.50 8.33 -81.16
C ASP A 1024 -42.30 7.02 -81.93
N GLU A 1025 -42.69 6.99 -83.19
CA GLU A 1025 -42.93 5.75 -83.95
C GLU A 1025 -41.73 5.31 -84.82
N HIS A 1026 -40.55 5.91 -84.60
CA HIS A 1026 -39.37 5.80 -85.47
C HIS A 1026 -38.04 5.66 -84.68
N GLU A 1027 -37.80 4.50 -84.07
CA GLU A 1027 -36.44 4.06 -83.74
C GLU A 1027 -36.23 2.56 -84.07
N LEU A 1028 -34.97 2.17 -84.32
CA LEU A 1028 -34.62 0.93 -85.02
C LEU A 1028 -34.37 -0.27 -84.10
N ALA A 1029 -34.27 -1.46 -84.73
CA ALA A 1029 -34.27 -2.76 -84.06
C ALA A 1029 -33.21 -2.93 -82.95
N PRO A 1030 -33.51 -3.70 -81.89
CA PRO A 1030 -32.65 -3.79 -80.70
C PRO A 1030 -31.32 -4.50 -80.95
N ALA A 1031 -30.26 -3.98 -80.34
CA ALA A 1031 -29.01 -4.70 -80.19
C ALA A 1031 -29.17 -5.82 -79.14
N ILE A 1032 -28.49 -6.95 -79.35
CA ILE A 1032 -28.54 -8.09 -78.41
C ILE A 1032 -27.63 -7.79 -77.21
N GLU A 1033 -28.24 -7.56 -76.05
CA GLU A 1033 -27.55 -7.35 -74.78
C GLU A 1033 -27.07 -8.70 -74.21
N ASN A 1034 -25.77 -9.01 -74.37
CA ASN A 1034 -25.14 -10.20 -73.77
C ASN A 1034 -25.03 -10.06 -72.25
N LYS A 1035 -26.07 -10.45 -71.51
CA LYS A 1035 -26.04 -10.46 -70.04
C LYS A 1035 -25.13 -11.58 -69.54
N PRO A 1036 -24.19 -11.29 -68.62
CA PRO A 1036 -23.33 -12.32 -68.04
C PRO A 1036 -24.14 -13.31 -67.19
N GLU A 1037 -23.73 -14.57 -67.21
CA GLU A 1037 -24.35 -15.65 -66.43
C GLU A 1037 -23.69 -15.72 -65.06
N LEU A 1038 -24.46 -15.57 -63.97
CA LEU A 1038 -23.94 -15.67 -62.61
C LEU A 1038 -23.99 -17.13 -62.13
N ILE A 1039 -22.83 -17.74 -61.91
CA ILE A 1039 -22.69 -19.12 -61.41
C ILE A 1039 -22.17 -19.13 -59.97
N ILE A 1040 -22.48 -20.19 -59.24
CA ILE A 1040 -22.10 -20.39 -57.84
C ILE A 1040 -21.03 -21.49 -57.79
N ARG A 1041 -19.86 -21.19 -57.22
CA ARG A 1041 -18.72 -22.14 -57.08
C ARG A 1041 -18.29 -22.22 -55.62
N THR A 1042 -18.28 -23.42 -55.04
CA THR A 1042 -17.80 -23.66 -53.67
C THR A 1042 -16.30 -23.96 -53.68
N GLU A 1043 -15.56 -23.43 -52.72
CA GLU A 1043 -14.14 -23.70 -52.48
C GLU A 1043 -13.87 -24.08 -51.02
N GLU A 1044 -12.89 -24.95 -50.78
CA GLU A 1044 -12.41 -25.26 -49.43
C GLU A 1044 -11.45 -24.17 -48.91
N ILE A 1045 -11.56 -23.83 -47.62
CA ILE A 1045 -10.60 -22.99 -46.89
C ILE A 1045 -9.66 -23.92 -46.09
N PRO A 1046 -8.33 -23.87 -46.31
CA PRO A 1046 -7.39 -24.65 -45.51
C PRO A 1046 -7.34 -24.16 -44.06
N PHE A 1047 -7.10 -25.06 -43.11
CA PHE A 1047 -6.91 -24.71 -41.71
C PHE A 1047 -5.45 -24.41 -41.37
N GLU A 1048 -5.24 -23.55 -40.38
CA GLU A 1048 -3.94 -23.24 -39.80
C GLU A 1048 -3.48 -24.33 -38.83
N ILE A 1049 -2.17 -24.57 -38.73
CA ILE A 1049 -1.57 -25.49 -37.75
C ILE A 1049 -0.81 -24.67 -36.71
N VAL A 1050 -1.30 -24.68 -35.47
CA VAL A 1050 -0.68 -24.01 -34.32
C VAL A 1050 0.15 -25.03 -33.54
N LYS A 1051 1.44 -24.77 -33.41
CA LYS A 1051 2.33 -25.54 -32.53
C LYS A 1051 2.42 -24.88 -31.15
N LYS A 1052 2.38 -25.68 -30.09
CA LYS A 1052 2.49 -25.25 -28.69
C LYS A 1052 3.50 -26.12 -27.97
N GLU A 1053 4.40 -25.55 -27.19
CA GLU A 1053 5.37 -26.35 -26.44
C GLU A 1053 4.74 -27.00 -25.21
N ASN A 1054 5.12 -28.24 -24.91
CA ASN A 1054 4.70 -28.99 -23.72
C ASN A 1054 5.91 -29.61 -23.01
N PRO A 1055 6.30 -29.11 -21.82
CA PRO A 1055 7.46 -29.61 -21.07
C PRO A 1055 7.24 -30.99 -20.41
N ASN A 1056 6.04 -31.57 -20.51
CA ASN A 1056 5.74 -32.93 -20.06
C ASN A 1056 5.74 -33.96 -21.20
N LEU A 1057 6.00 -33.53 -22.45
CA LEU A 1057 6.13 -34.40 -23.62
C LEU A 1057 7.62 -34.48 -24.01
N PRO A 1058 8.19 -35.68 -24.27
CA PRO A 1058 9.62 -35.84 -24.55
C PRO A 1058 10.11 -35.04 -25.77
N ALA A 1059 11.32 -34.47 -25.66
CA ALA A 1059 11.96 -33.71 -26.73
C ALA A 1059 11.92 -34.46 -28.08
N GLY A 1060 11.33 -33.82 -29.09
CA GLY A 1060 11.20 -34.37 -30.44
C GLY A 1060 9.95 -35.24 -30.70
N GLN A 1061 9.05 -35.40 -29.73
CA GLN A 1061 7.72 -35.96 -29.97
C GLN A 1061 6.68 -34.85 -30.26
N GLU A 1062 5.72 -35.13 -31.15
CA GLU A 1062 4.57 -34.25 -31.42
C GLU A 1062 3.26 -34.98 -31.16
N LYS A 1063 2.27 -34.29 -30.57
CA LYS A 1063 0.96 -34.83 -30.22
C LYS A 1063 -0.13 -33.87 -30.68
N ILE A 1064 -0.98 -34.30 -31.62
CA ILE A 1064 -2.16 -33.53 -32.03
C ILE A 1064 -3.18 -33.56 -30.87
N ILE A 1065 -3.56 -32.39 -30.37
CA ILE A 1065 -4.56 -32.21 -29.32
C ILE A 1065 -5.93 -31.87 -29.94
N THR A 1066 -5.93 -31.03 -30.96
CA THR A 1066 -7.13 -30.69 -31.74
C THR A 1066 -6.82 -30.95 -33.21
N ALA A 1067 -7.55 -31.85 -33.86
CA ALA A 1067 -7.42 -32.08 -35.30
C ALA A 1067 -8.04 -30.91 -36.09
N GLY A 1068 -7.36 -30.46 -37.15
CA GLY A 1068 -7.86 -29.36 -37.98
C GLY A 1068 -8.98 -29.80 -38.91
N VAL A 1069 -9.89 -28.88 -39.21
CA VAL A 1069 -11.02 -29.10 -40.14
C VAL A 1069 -11.08 -27.95 -41.13
N LYS A 1070 -11.13 -28.27 -42.43
CA LYS A 1070 -11.23 -27.26 -43.48
C LYS A 1070 -12.55 -26.49 -43.37
N GLY A 1071 -12.48 -25.18 -43.60
CA GLY A 1071 -13.64 -24.34 -43.84
C GLY A 1071 -14.12 -24.46 -45.29
N GLU A 1072 -15.20 -23.77 -45.62
CA GLU A 1072 -15.80 -23.72 -46.95
C GLU A 1072 -16.29 -22.29 -47.24
N ARG A 1073 -16.11 -21.82 -48.47
CA ARG A 1073 -16.68 -20.56 -48.99
C ARG A 1073 -17.42 -20.77 -50.29
N ILE A 1074 -18.40 -19.92 -50.54
CA ILE A 1074 -19.13 -19.82 -51.80
C ILE A 1074 -18.67 -18.55 -52.53
N LEU A 1075 -18.22 -18.72 -53.77
CA LEU A 1075 -17.94 -17.65 -54.71
C LEU A 1075 -19.13 -17.46 -55.66
N TYR A 1076 -19.54 -16.21 -55.85
CA TYR A 1076 -20.46 -15.81 -56.90
C TYR A 1076 -19.63 -15.30 -58.08
N VAL A 1077 -19.70 -15.99 -59.21
CA VAL A 1077 -18.82 -15.78 -60.37
C VAL A 1077 -19.65 -15.35 -61.57
N SER A 1078 -19.39 -14.16 -62.09
CA SER A 1078 -19.96 -13.64 -63.33
C SER A 1078 -19.18 -14.22 -64.51
N VAL A 1079 -19.88 -14.86 -65.45
CA VAL A 1079 -19.32 -15.44 -66.66
C VAL A 1079 -19.81 -14.66 -67.87
N LEU A 1080 -18.94 -13.82 -68.42
CA LEU A 1080 -19.20 -13.16 -69.70
C LEU A 1080 -18.65 -14.03 -70.84
N THR A 1081 -19.44 -14.22 -71.90
CA THR A 1081 -19.03 -14.98 -73.09
C THR A 1081 -19.12 -14.07 -74.32
N GLU A 1082 -17.99 -13.58 -74.80
CA GLU A 1082 -17.90 -12.76 -76.01
C GLU A 1082 -17.05 -13.46 -77.07
N ASN A 1083 -17.50 -13.43 -78.33
CA ASN A 1083 -16.81 -14.04 -79.48
C ASN A 1083 -16.37 -15.50 -79.29
N GLY A 1084 -17.06 -16.25 -78.42
CA GLY A 1084 -16.76 -17.65 -78.08
C GLY A 1084 -15.71 -17.86 -76.99
N GLN A 1085 -15.13 -16.78 -76.44
CA GLN A 1085 -14.19 -16.83 -75.33
C GLN A 1085 -14.93 -16.52 -74.01
N LYS A 1086 -14.71 -17.32 -72.98
CA LYS A 1086 -15.30 -17.13 -71.64
C LYS A 1086 -14.35 -16.38 -70.71
N THR A 1087 -14.90 -15.42 -69.97
CA THR A 1087 -14.20 -14.66 -68.94
C THR A 1087 -14.95 -14.82 -67.63
N GLU A 1088 -14.31 -15.45 -66.63
CA GLU A 1088 -14.87 -15.65 -65.28
C GLU A 1088 -14.34 -14.54 -64.34
N THR A 1089 -15.25 -13.80 -63.71
CA THR A 1089 -14.93 -12.74 -62.72
C THR A 1089 -15.66 -13.03 -61.42
N ILE A 1090 -14.93 -13.19 -60.31
CA ILE A 1090 -15.52 -13.30 -58.97
C ILE A 1090 -16.13 -11.94 -58.61
N VAL A 1091 -17.42 -11.92 -58.25
CA VAL A 1091 -18.19 -10.72 -57.91
C VAL A 1091 -18.37 -10.57 -56.41
N ASP A 1092 -18.55 -11.69 -55.71
CA ASP A 1092 -18.72 -11.76 -54.26
C ASP A 1092 -18.23 -13.13 -53.71
N SER A 1093 -17.93 -13.20 -52.41
CA SER A 1093 -17.33 -14.36 -51.73
C SER A 1093 -17.81 -14.46 -50.27
N GLN A 1094 -18.72 -15.40 -50.00
CA GLN A 1094 -19.26 -15.65 -48.66
C GLN A 1094 -18.60 -16.89 -48.01
N VAL A 1095 -17.98 -16.72 -46.84
CA VAL A 1095 -17.58 -17.88 -46.01
C VAL A 1095 -18.84 -18.52 -45.42
N THR A 1096 -19.03 -19.82 -45.64
CA THR A 1096 -20.19 -20.58 -45.15
C THR A 1096 -19.84 -21.50 -43.98
N LYS A 1097 -18.55 -21.77 -43.77
CA LYS A 1097 -18.02 -22.59 -42.69
C LYS A 1097 -16.59 -22.17 -42.39
N GLU A 1098 -16.31 -21.76 -41.16
CA GLU A 1098 -14.96 -21.38 -40.74
C GLU A 1098 -14.01 -22.58 -40.62
N ALA A 1099 -12.71 -22.33 -40.80
CA ALA A 1099 -11.68 -23.36 -40.70
C ALA A 1099 -11.23 -23.54 -39.23
N VAL A 1100 -11.30 -24.78 -38.72
CA VAL A 1100 -10.89 -25.10 -37.34
C VAL A 1100 -9.39 -25.39 -37.32
N LYS A 1101 -8.62 -24.60 -36.57
CA LYS A 1101 -7.16 -24.74 -36.45
C LYS A 1101 -6.77 -26.09 -35.86
N GLN A 1102 -5.73 -26.71 -36.40
CA GLN A 1102 -5.09 -27.88 -35.79
C GLN A 1102 -4.15 -27.42 -34.68
N ILE A 1103 -4.27 -27.99 -33.48
CA ILE A 1103 -3.35 -27.72 -32.36
C ILE A 1103 -2.47 -28.94 -32.14
N VAL A 1104 -1.15 -28.73 -32.23
CA VAL A 1104 -0.12 -29.75 -32.04
C VAL A 1104 0.77 -29.36 -30.88
N GLU A 1105 0.82 -30.17 -29.84
CA GLU A 1105 1.79 -30.01 -28.77
C GLU A 1105 3.14 -30.65 -29.18
N VAL A 1106 4.22 -29.91 -28.99
CA VAL A 1106 5.61 -30.31 -29.30
C VAL A 1106 6.35 -30.49 -27.99
N GLY A 1107 7.00 -31.63 -27.83
CA GLY A 1107 7.71 -31.98 -26.60
C GLY A 1107 9.01 -31.21 -26.44
N THR A 1108 9.21 -30.65 -25.25
CA THR A 1108 10.44 -29.94 -24.84
C THR A 1108 11.13 -30.58 -23.62
N ALA A 1109 10.62 -31.70 -23.10
CA ALA A 1109 11.21 -32.38 -21.94
C ALA A 1109 12.58 -32.99 -22.28
N VAL A 1110 13.64 -32.51 -21.62
CA VAL A 1110 15.01 -33.00 -21.79
C VAL A 1110 15.18 -34.33 -21.04
N VAL A 1111 15.48 -35.41 -21.76
CA VAL A 1111 15.68 -36.75 -21.20
C VAL A 1111 17.16 -36.99 -20.90
N ASN A 1112 17.50 -37.18 -19.61
CA ASN A 1112 18.85 -37.57 -19.20
C ASN A 1112 19.14 -39.04 -19.56
N GLN A 1113 20.36 -39.32 -20.02
CA GLN A 1113 20.79 -40.69 -20.38
C GLN A 1113 21.15 -41.52 -19.13
N ALA A 1114 20.14 -42.01 -18.42
CA ALA A 1114 20.30 -42.95 -17.31
C ALA A 1114 19.38 -44.18 -17.40
N ASP A 1115 18.11 -44.00 -17.78
CA ASP A 1115 17.07 -45.03 -17.55
C ASP A 1115 16.85 -46.05 -18.69
N ILE A 1116 17.77 -46.15 -19.66
CA ILE A 1116 17.67 -47.12 -20.78
C ILE A 1116 18.49 -48.39 -20.50
N GLU A 1117 18.36 -48.98 -19.31
CA GLU A 1117 18.85 -50.35 -19.08
C GLU A 1117 18.11 -51.10 -17.97
N HIS A 1118 16.91 -51.66 -18.25
CA HIS A 1118 16.48 -52.95 -17.69
C HIS A 1118 15.24 -53.58 -18.37
N THR A 1119 15.06 -54.88 -18.11
CA THR A 1119 13.84 -55.71 -18.35
C THR A 1119 13.28 -55.79 -19.78
N ASN A 1120 14.12 -56.23 -20.73
CA ASN A 1120 13.64 -56.87 -21.95
C ASN A 1120 13.79 -58.40 -21.82
N ASN A 1121 12.76 -59.14 -21.36
CA ASN A 1121 12.71 -60.60 -21.58
C ASN A 1121 11.33 -61.30 -21.51
N SER A 1122 10.90 -61.77 -22.70
CA SER A 1122 10.24 -63.06 -22.96
C SER A 1122 8.84 -63.43 -22.42
N LYS A 1123 7.92 -63.62 -23.39
CA LYS A 1123 6.99 -64.77 -23.60
C LYS A 1123 5.79 -65.00 -22.66
N GLY A 1124 4.65 -65.37 -23.27
CA GLY A 1124 3.50 -66.02 -22.62
C GLY A 1124 2.24 -66.03 -23.51
N GLU A 1125 1.67 -67.20 -23.79
CA GLU A 1125 0.59 -67.39 -24.78
C GLU A 1125 -0.85 -67.25 -24.21
N GLN A 1126 -1.86 -67.40 -25.09
CA GLN A 1126 -3.28 -67.15 -24.82
C GLN A 1126 -4.01 -68.33 -24.13
N ALA A 1127 -4.92 -68.02 -23.20
CA ALA A 1127 -6.10 -68.84 -22.86
C ALA A 1127 -7.14 -67.98 -22.09
N THR A 1128 -8.07 -67.26 -22.74
CA THR A 1128 -9.41 -67.69 -23.22
C THR A 1128 -10.46 -68.07 -22.17
N LYS A 1129 -11.54 -67.26 -22.15
CA LYS A 1129 -12.95 -67.56 -21.80
C LYS A 1129 -13.35 -67.70 -20.31
N ALA A 1130 -14.63 -67.45 -19.93
CA ALA A 1130 -15.71 -66.57 -20.44
C ALA A 1130 -16.98 -66.72 -19.56
N ASP A 1131 -18.01 -65.87 -19.83
CA ASP A 1131 -19.46 -66.23 -19.81
C ASP A 1131 -20.19 -66.44 -18.45
N LYS A 1132 -21.50 -66.15 -18.26
CA LYS A 1132 -22.55 -65.53 -19.13
C LYS A 1132 -23.87 -65.14 -18.38
N LYS A 1133 -24.60 -64.12 -18.92
CA LYS A 1133 -26.09 -64.04 -19.12
C LYS A 1133 -27.07 -63.84 -17.93
N GLN A 1134 -28.32 -63.32 -18.09
CA GLN A 1134 -28.97 -62.52 -19.18
C GLN A 1134 -30.26 -61.74 -18.70
N LEU A 1135 -30.66 -60.74 -19.51
CA LEU A 1135 -31.96 -60.02 -19.72
C LEU A 1135 -33.29 -60.73 -19.30
N PRO A 1136 -34.38 -59.99 -18.93
CA PRO A 1136 -35.21 -59.06 -19.76
C PRO A 1136 -35.41 -57.64 -19.14
N ALA A 1137 -35.99 -56.57 -19.73
CA ALA A 1137 -36.85 -56.24 -20.90
C ALA A 1137 -38.35 -55.91 -20.62
N THR A 1138 -38.99 -55.07 -21.49
CA THR A 1138 -40.31 -54.37 -21.39
C THR A 1138 -40.33 -53.09 -20.53
N GLY A 1139 -41.10 -52.01 -20.77
CA GLY A 1139 -42.08 -51.55 -21.81
C GLY A 1139 -42.87 -50.32 -21.25
N SER A 1140 -43.57 -49.42 -21.97
CA SER A 1140 -43.83 -49.18 -23.41
C SER A 1140 -44.54 -47.82 -23.66
N GLN A 1141 -44.24 -47.13 -24.78
CA GLN A 1141 -45.12 -46.15 -25.53
C GLN A 1141 -45.59 -44.86 -24.80
N ASN A 1142 -45.92 -43.71 -25.43
CA ASN A 1142 -45.95 -43.18 -26.81
C ASN A 1142 -46.06 -41.61 -26.72
N SER A 1143 -45.94 -40.74 -27.75
CA SER A 1143 -45.46 -40.78 -29.16
C SER A 1143 -45.43 -39.36 -29.78
N ALA A 1144 -44.64 -39.16 -30.85
CA ALA A 1144 -44.58 -37.98 -31.75
C ALA A 1144 -43.99 -36.64 -31.20
N GLY A 1145 -43.32 -35.80 -32.00
CA GLY A 1145 -42.77 -36.03 -33.36
C GLY A 1145 -42.51 -34.77 -34.21
N LEU A 1146 -41.22 -34.38 -34.39
CA LEU A 1146 -40.70 -33.26 -35.24
C LEU A 1146 -41.13 -31.84 -34.72
N VAL A 1147 -40.50 -30.69 -35.07
CA VAL A 1147 -39.69 -30.23 -36.23
C VAL A 1147 -38.59 -29.22 -35.80
N ALA A 1148 -37.39 -29.24 -36.44
CA ALA A 1148 -36.31 -28.21 -36.46
C ALA A 1148 -35.65 -27.80 -35.09
N ALA A 1149 -34.42 -27.28 -34.95
CA ALA A 1149 -33.46 -26.51 -35.75
C ALA A 1149 -33.83 -25.01 -35.96
N GLY A 1150 -32.96 -24.01 -35.72
CA GLY A 1150 -31.61 -23.96 -35.13
C GLY A 1150 -31.05 -22.52 -35.16
N LEU A 1151 -29.82 -22.32 -34.63
CA LEU A 1151 -28.98 -21.08 -34.65
C LEU A 1151 -29.45 -19.84 -33.83
N MET A 1152 -28.48 -19.29 -33.06
CA MET A 1152 -28.13 -17.87 -32.86
C MET A 1152 -29.18 -16.83 -32.35
N ALA A 1153 -28.81 -15.67 -31.80
CA ALA A 1153 -27.64 -15.27 -31.01
C ALA A 1153 -27.93 -13.92 -30.31
N THR A 1154 -27.17 -13.64 -29.24
CA THR A 1154 -26.94 -12.33 -28.58
C THR A 1154 -27.55 -11.05 -29.21
N LEU A 1155 -28.49 -10.38 -28.51
CA LEU A 1155 -28.31 -9.04 -27.89
C LEU A 1155 -29.61 -8.43 -27.32
N ALA A 1156 -29.43 -7.40 -26.48
CA ALA A 1156 -30.36 -6.34 -26.05
C ALA A 1156 -31.24 -6.51 -24.78
N ALA A 1157 -30.79 -5.80 -23.72
CA ALA A 1157 -31.54 -4.89 -22.85
C ALA A 1157 -32.64 -5.40 -21.86
N TYR A 1158 -32.36 -5.13 -20.57
CA TYR A 1158 -33.28 -4.65 -19.51
C TYR A 1158 -34.53 -5.45 -19.10
N GLY A 1159 -34.65 -5.71 -17.78
CA GLY A 1159 -35.93 -5.54 -17.08
C GLY A 1159 -36.44 -6.70 -16.21
N LEU A 1160 -36.14 -6.63 -14.90
CA LEU A 1160 -37.05 -6.98 -13.77
C LEU A 1160 -37.97 -8.22 -13.91
N THR A 1161 -37.69 -9.30 -13.16
CA THR A 1161 -38.45 -9.60 -11.91
C THR A 1161 -37.96 -10.82 -11.10
N LYS A 1162 -37.42 -10.54 -9.90
CA LYS A 1162 -37.86 -11.06 -8.58
C LYS A 1162 -37.99 -12.59 -8.31
N ARG A 1163 -36.97 -13.12 -7.61
CA ARG A 1163 -36.97 -14.13 -6.51
C ARG A 1163 -37.19 -15.63 -6.79
N LYS A 1164 -36.24 -16.41 -6.23
CA LYS A 1164 -36.38 -17.72 -5.53
C LYS A 1164 -36.76 -18.94 -6.39
N GLU A 1165 -36.38 -20.17 -6.04
CA GLU A 1165 -35.67 -20.68 -4.84
C GLU A 1165 -34.72 -21.85 -5.21
N ASP A 1166 -33.99 -22.36 -4.20
CA ASP A 1166 -32.94 -23.41 -4.22
C ASP A 1166 -31.51 -22.98 -4.64
#